data_AF-A0A351V8M2-F1
#
_entry.id   AF-A0A351V8M2-F1
#
_cell.length_a   1.000
_cell.length_b   1.000
_cell.length_c   1.000
_cell.angle_alpha   90.00
_cell.angle_beta   90.00
_cell.angle_gamma   90.00
#
_symmetry.space_group_name_H-M   'P 1'
#
loop_
_entity.id
_entity.type
_entity.pdbx_description
1 polymer ?
#
loop_
_entity_poly.entity_id
_entity_poly.type
_entity_poly.pdbx_seq_one_letter_code
_entity_poly.pdbx_strand_id
1 'polypeptide(L)'
;MIILVVREAYLTVKQMERIGIKIEKSVLDSDIDVQKQKARDASIQMQEIPYFPLYEKNDSDHPAAYYFTSQEVIIPAGLSELKQNIYEEWSRLDLEKESGSHKFTEKYPSASNQQIHHLYSYLLQFMKSDGTVTESALSFLSSVDYLLFREKSRWIKYTLSFQHPENFNGYSLPVWSYSFKNGKELLDGWVNLYQRYGLVPADGEILNWLYKLRDANTVMLTKEQYNKLKEYFRRADRIRLGNKYYGLSEKIFDNGQCWEVFEKAQPDINKIRCIFPDGEWLSAQAPWESESVKRAMTDGLIAIDFGTKSTVVVLNDQTKGNFHVLKPKRGYAGGNPLYPTILKFCSLEKFLETYEEEAGRPNTRWEDVSIDNSYSVSGKADSALGIFRSLKQWMLDPNSCGAVLRQAEAPDKPIILSAYGSKENSVDPVELYAYYLGLYANNNQDNNVFMRYRLSFSATCPEQIQYKMRESFERGIKKSLPASIVNSNEIKNFSVNCTCSEPAAYAVCALACMGVPSHFRKHFFYGIFDFGGGTCDFNYGVWGIEQDKSLHRDKYKIWMLGNGGDPFLGGENLLELLAVQVCMDEKEWFREQGYKISRPRCYEGGDEDFFSVSSEAANNLEFLVEQLRNPIWEKPDDNSEEFEIYISGLMQEGMDSGNDDSKESKKGDNGNKTSKMMKKFSKTSLLRLLVKRIYEGIAAFFDTFYRTLEEEGKKEVPQLCVFLAGSSCRSKLVRRTFEEYINQKVDNSRIKRVDLCDPIGAPEFEGHLPIDLWDEEQKERMRTRISRLGDLDGKTGVAYGLALYGKEVEIEDRCVKDRLLYYLGTKSFFDFDVLGGVRGERLVIGESVPFAVSKVCDLYYTDIIPKRGELRGVKTIVLNEQNMPMEENMTCFVRANSQTEISIFAVSGDNPRKNAPKKELIFDLQLGQFKNNKSEQKG
;
A
#
# COMPACT_ATOMS: atom_id res chain seq x y z
N MET A 1 -20.48 8.39 67.42
CA MET A 1 -21.64 7.59 67.86
C MET A 1 -22.86 8.15 67.17
N ILE A 2 -23.28 7.57 66.04
CA ILE A 2 -24.53 7.93 65.37
C ILE A 2 -25.27 6.61 65.16
N ILE A 3 -26.26 6.40 66.01
CA ILE A 3 -27.15 5.25 66.04
C ILE A 3 -28.53 5.76 65.61
N LEU A 4 -29.01 5.12 64.53
CA LEU A 4 -30.36 4.66 64.20
C LEU A 4 -31.57 5.64 64.17
N VAL A 5 -32.32 5.73 63.06
CA VAL A 5 -33.50 4.91 62.61
C VAL A 5 -34.76 5.29 63.45
N VAL A 6 -35.93 5.65 62.90
CA VAL A 6 -37.03 4.78 62.39
C VAL A 6 -38.26 5.66 61.99
N ARG A 7 -38.86 5.33 60.84
CA ARG A 7 -40.29 5.19 60.40
C ARG A 7 -41.46 6.15 60.78
N GLU A 8 -42.33 6.25 59.76
CA GLU A 8 -43.81 6.39 59.71
C GLU A 8 -44.47 7.78 59.83
N ALA A 9 -45.49 8.04 58.97
CA ALA A 9 -46.41 9.17 59.09
C ALA A 9 -47.86 8.79 58.71
N TYR A 10 -48.80 9.20 59.57
CA TYR A 10 -50.26 9.08 59.44
C TYR A 10 -50.89 10.38 58.90
N LEU A 11 -52.10 10.29 58.30
CA LEU A 11 -52.88 11.43 57.79
C LEU A 11 -53.51 12.26 58.92
N THR A 12 -53.58 13.60 58.75
CA THR A 12 -54.22 14.51 59.73
C THR A 12 -55.74 14.57 59.55
N VAL A 13 -56.50 14.84 60.64
CA VAL A 13 -57.98 14.95 60.61
C VAL A 13 -58.47 15.96 59.57
N LYS A 14 -57.77 17.10 59.38
CA LYS A 14 -58.09 18.09 58.33
C LYS A 14 -57.84 17.59 56.90
N GLN A 15 -56.87 16.70 56.71
CA GLN A 15 -56.58 16.07 55.43
C GLN A 15 -57.60 14.96 55.15
N MET A 16 -57.97 14.18 56.17
CA MET A 16 -59.06 13.20 56.11
C MET A 16 -60.40 13.88 55.78
N GLU A 17 -60.72 15.02 56.40
CA GLU A 17 -61.94 15.81 56.09
C GLU A 17 -61.93 16.39 54.67
N ARG A 18 -60.75 16.78 54.13
CA ARG A 18 -60.60 17.30 52.76
C ARG A 18 -60.73 16.24 51.67
N ILE A 19 -60.52 14.97 51.99
CA ILE A 19 -60.72 13.83 51.08
C ILE A 19 -62.01 13.03 51.38
N GLY A 20 -62.88 13.57 52.25
CA GLY A 20 -64.24 13.05 52.48
C GLY A 20 -64.43 12.13 53.70
N ILE A 21 -63.42 11.96 54.57
CA ILE A 21 -63.50 11.12 55.77
C ILE A 21 -63.80 12.01 57.00
N LYS A 22 -64.99 11.87 57.60
CA LYS A 22 -65.37 12.54 58.87
C LYS A 22 -64.86 11.73 60.07
N ILE A 23 -64.18 12.39 61.00
CA ILE A 23 -63.77 11.78 62.28
C ILE A 23 -64.35 12.60 63.43
N GLU A 24 -65.04 11.93 64.37
CA GLU A 24 -65.58 12.56 65.57
C GLU A 24 -64.46 13.02 66.52
N LYS A 25 -64.60 14.24 67.03
CA LYS A 25 -63.58 15.08 67.68
C LYS A 25 -63.09 14.61 69.06
N SER A 26 -63.45 13.42 69.53
CA SER A 26 -63.16 12.98 70.90
C SER A 26 -61.88 12.16 71.05
N VAL A 27 -61.09 11.97 69.99
CA VAL A 27 -59.85 11.18 70.06
C VAL A 27 -58.74 11.89 69.28
N LEU A 28 -57.83 12.56 69.97
CA LEU A 28 -56.37 12.48 69.78
C LEU A 28 -55.66 13.63 70.51
N ASP A 29 -54.91 13.24 71.53
CA ASP A 29 -54.22 14.05 72.52
C ASP A 29 -52.74 14.34 72.10
N SER A 30 -52.30 15.50 72.55
CA SER A 30 -51.05 16.30 72.48
C SER A 30 -49.66 15.79 71.99
N ASP A 31 -49.40 14.56 71.54
CA ASP A 31 -48.02 14.15 71.11
C ASP A 31 -47.76 14.30 69.58
N ILE A 32 -48.83 14.50 68.82
CA ILE A 32 -48.80 14.40 67.36
C ILE A 32 -48.30 15.68 66.67
N ASP A 33 -48.36 16.84 67.34
CA ASP A 33 -48.00 18.13 66.75
C ASP A 33 -46.48 18.42 66.81
N VAL A 34 -45.76 17.90 67.81
CA VAL A 34 -44.28 17.97 67.88
C VAL A 34 -43.65 17.11 66.76
N GLN A 35 -44.28 15.99 66.44
CA GLN A 35 -43.82 15.06 65.41
C GLN A 35 -44.11 15.59 63.99
N LYS A 36 -45.24 16.30 63.80
CA LYS A 36 -45.56 17.02 62.55
C LYS A 36 -44.58 18.14 62.23
N GLN A 37 -44.07 18.85 63.24
CA GLN A 37 -43.09 19.93 63.04
C GLN A 37 -41.74 19.36 62.57
N LYS A 38 -41.25 18.28 63.19
CA LYS A 38 -40.01 17.60 62.78
C LYS A 38 -40.07 17.01 61.36
N ALA A 39 -41.22 16.48 60.95
CA ALA A 39 -41.42 15.98 59.58
C ALA A 39 -41.46 17.12 58.54
N ARG A 40 -42.02 18.29 58.90
CA ARG A 40 -41.93 19.51 58.07
C ARG A 40 -40.51 20.02 57.95
N ASP A 41 -39.76 20.08 59.05
CA ASP A 41 -38.38 20.55 59.06
C ASP A 41 -37.45 19.61 58.28
N ALA A 42 -37.67 18.29 58.34
CA ALA A 42 -36.94 17.30 57.52
C ALA A 42 -37.31 17.36 56.02
N SER A 43 -38.58 17.65 55.69
CA SER A 43 -39.03 17.88 54.31
C SER A 43 -38.46 19.17 53.71
N ILE A 44 -38.27 20.21 54.52
CA ILE A 44 -37.64 21.48 54.11
C ILE A 44 -36.14 21.26 53.88
N GLN A 45 -35.45 20.49 54.75
CA GLN A 45 -34.05 20.12 54.56
C GLN A 45 -33.80 19.23 53.32
N MET A 46 -34.76 18.40 52.92
CA MET A 46 -34.66 17.60 51.68
C MET A 46 -34.93 18.41 50.40
N GLN A 47 -35.66 19.53 50.48
CA GLN A 47 -35.86 20.44 49.35
C GLN A 47 -34.61 21.27 49.00
N GLU A 48 -33.66 21.38 49.92
CA GLU A 48 -32.40 22.10 49.73
C GLU A 48 -31.26 21.22 49.16
N ILE A 49 -31.53 19.92 48.91
CA ILE A 49 -30.54 18.95 48.41
C ILE A 49 -30.79 18.68 46.91
N PRO A 50 -29.76 18.76 46.04
CA PRO A 50 -29.93 18.48 44.61
C PRO A 50 -30.35 17.02 44.36
N TYR A 51 -31.48 16.84 43.65
CA TYR A 51 -31.99 15.54 43.26
C TYR A 51 -32.35 15.51 41.77
N PHE A 52 -32.36 14.30 41.19
CA PHE A 52 -32.75 14.07 39.80
C PHE A 52 -34.05 13.26 39.72
N PRO A 53 -35.12 13.79 39.11
CA PRO A 53 -36.31 12.99 38.79
C PRO A 53 -36.06 12.09 37.57
N LEU A 54 -36.47 10.84 37.67
CA LEU A 54 -36.36 9.83 36.61
C LEU A 54 -37.77 9.49 36.12
N TYR A 55 -38.03 9.66 34.82
CA TYR A 55 -39.34 9.45 34.21
C TYR A 55 -39.37 8.19 33.35
N GLU A 56 -40.54 7.55 33.25
CA GLU A 56 -40.75 6.46 32.32
C GLU A 56 -40.99 7.01 30.90
N LYS A 57 -40.60 6.24 29.87
CA LYS A 57 -40.61 6.70 28.47
C LYS A 57 -41.99 7.15 27.97
N ASN A 58 -43.06 6.65 28.57
CA ASN A 58 -44.44 6.91 28.17
C ASN A 58 -45.20 7.77 29.19
N ASP A 59 -44.57 8.19 30.30
CA ASP A 59 -45.14 9.10 31.30
C ASP A 59 -44.08 10.10 31.74
N SER A 60 -44.12 11.27 31.09
CA SER A 60 -43.27 12.42 31.36
C SER A 60 -43.84 13.37 32.40
N ASP A 61 -45.07 13.15 32.84
CA ASP A 61 -45.78 14.05 33.76
C ASP A 61 -45.59 13.60 35.22
N HIS A 62 -45.28 12.32 35.45
CA HIS A 62 -45.06 11.75 36.78
C HIS A 62 -43.69 11.06 36.88
N PRO A 63 -42.80 11.49 37.80
CA PRO A 63 -41.52 10.82 38.00
C PRO A 63 -41.73 9.42 38.57
N ALA A 64 -41.01 8.43 38.03
CA ALA A 64 -40.99 7.05 38.49
C ALA A 64 -40.00 6.82 39.65
N ALA A 65 -38.95 7.66 39.77
CA ALA A 65 -38.04 7.65 40.91
C ALA A 65 -37.29 8.99 41.05
N TYR A 66 -36.65 9.19 42.19
CA TYR A 66 -35.84 10.37 42.49
C TYR A 66 -34.48 9.94 43.06
N TYR A 67 -33.39 10.47 42.51
CA TYR A 67 -32.03 10.16 42.95
C TYR A 67 -31.41 11.34 43.70
N PHE A 68 -31.02 11.10 44.95
CA PHE A 68 -30.47 12.11 45.85
C PHE A 68 -28.94 11.95 45.95
N THR A 69 -28.24 12.90 45.35
CA THR A 69 -26.79 12.82 45.09
C THR A 69 -25.92 12.87 46.33
N SER A 70 -26.29 13.68 47.33
CA SER A 70 -25.49 13.85 48.55
C SER A 70 -25.65 12.72 49.57
N GLN A 71 -26.62 11.82 49.36
CA GLN A 71 -26.90 10.69 50.26
C GLN A 71 -26.89 9.34 49.55
N GLU A 72 -26.67 9.30 48.23
CA GLU A 72 -26.57 8.08 47.42
C GLU A 72 -27.81 7.18 47.51
N VAL A 73 -29.01 7.77 47.63
CA VAL A 73 -30.28 7.05 47.74
C VAL A 73 -31.14 7.28 46.49
N ILE A 74 -31.73 6.19 45.97
CA ILE A 74 -32.80 6.23 44.97
C ILE A 74 -34.14 5.95 45.67
N ILE A 75 -35.11 6.83 45.46
CA ILE A 75 -36.44 6.73 46.07
C ILE A 75 -37.47 6.55 44.96
N PRO A 76 -38.12 5.37 44.84
CA PRO A 76 -39.20 5.14 43.89
C PRO A 76 -40.40 6.02 44.19
N ALA A 77 -41.07 6.49 43.14
CA ALA A 77 -42.22 7.36 43.25
C ALA A 77 -43.48 6.69 42.70
N GLY A 78 -44.55 6.71 43.50
CA GLY A 78 -45.84 6.12 43.12
C GLY A 78 -45.87 4.59 43.10
N LEU A 79 -46.86 4.03 42.40
CA LEU A 79 -46.99 2.61 42.05
C LEU A 79 -46.86 2.51 40.53
N SER A 80 -45.69 2.11 40.05
CA SER A 80 -45.42 1.87 38.62
C SER A 80 -44.80 0.49 38.38
N GLU A 81 -44.72 0.09 37.12
CA GLU A 81 -44.13 -1.18 36.67
C GLU A 81 -42.66 -1.32 37.12
N LEU A 82 -41.92 -0.20 37.21
CA LEU A 82 -40.56 -0.14 37.77
C LEU A 82 -40.51 -0.59 39.24
N LYS A 83 -41.50 -0.18 40.05
CA LYS A 83 -41.64 -0.62 41.44
C LYS A 83 -41.87 -2.13 41.51
N GLN A 84 -42.72 -2.67 40.64
CA GLN A 84 -43.06 -4.09 40.60
C GLN A 84 -41.87 -4.96 40.16
N ASN A 85 -41.09 -4.49 39.18
CA ASN A 85 -39.87 -5.16 38.72
C ASN A 85 -38.73 -5.12 39.74
N ILE A 86 -38.58 -4.04 40.51
CA ILE A 86 -37.65 -3.95 41.64
C ILE A 86 -38.06 -4.92 42.76
N TYR A 87 -39.36 -5.07 43.03
CA TYR A 87 -39.88 -6.06 44.00
C TYR A 87 -39.75 -7.52 43.53
N GLU A 88 -39.86 -7.80 42.24
CA GLU A 88 -39.71 -9.15 41.67
C GLU A 88 -38.24 -9.62 41.67
N GLU A 89 -37.28 -8.73 41.35
CA GLU A 89 -35.85 -9.01 41.52
C GLU A 89 -35.46 -9.14 43.00
N TRP A 90 -36.05 -8.32 43.90
CA TRP A 90 -35.88 -8.49 45.35
C TRP A 90 -36.41 -9.82 45.88
N SER A 91 -37.53 -10.31 45.35
CA SER A 91 -38.14 -11.59 45.76
C SER A 91 -37.34 -12.81 45.28
N ARG A 92 -36.54 -12.66 44.20
CA ARG A 92 -35.61 -13.70 43.73
C ARG A 92 -34.37 -13.83 44.63
N LEU A 93 -33.89 -12.72 45.18
CA LEU A 93 -32.75 -12.71 46.11
C LEU A 93 -33.06 -13.34 47.48
N ASP A 94 -34.35 -13.53 47.80
CA ASP A 94 -34.84 -14.09 49.07
C ASP A 94 -35.05 -15.63 49.04
N LEU A 95 -34.85 -16.29 47.87
CA LEU A 95 -35.07 -17.73 47.69
C LEU A 95 -33.81 -18.60 47.79
N GLU A 96 -32.60 -18.03 47.90
CA GLU A 96 -31.41 -18.79 48.31
C GLU A 96 -31.35 -18.91 49.83
N LYS A 97 -32.37 -19.56 50.40
CA LYS A 97 -32.27 -20.23 51.71
C LYS A 97 -31.86 -21.68 51.48
N GLU A 98 -30.57 -21.99 51.57
CA GLU A 98 -30.21 -23.25 52.21
C GLU A 98 -30.36 -23.07 53.73
N SER A 99 -31.57 -23.41 54.18
CA SER A 99 -31.88 -24.11 55.44
C SER A 99 -31.09 -23.75 56.70
N GLY A 100 -31.77 -23.09 57.65
CA GLY A 100 -31.55 -23.35 59.10
C GLY A 100 -31.37 -22.13 60.01
N SER A 101 -32.48 -21.62 60.57
CA SER A 101 -32.65 -20.91 61.87
C SER A 101 -31.46 -20.10 62.44
N HIS A 102 -31.46 -18.77 62.28
CA HIS A 102 -31.90 -17.77 63.29
C HIS A 102 -31.00 -17.56 64.54
N LYS A 103 -30.14 -16.53 64.49
CA LYS A 103 -30.29 -15.26 65.25
C LYS A 103 -29.08 -14.35 64.96
N PHE A 104 -29.33 -13.11 64.51
CA PHE A 104 -28.31 -12.06 64.45
C PHE A 104 -28.80 -10.81 65.18
N THR A 105 -28.11 -10.47 66.26
CA THR A 105 -27.92 -9.10 66.75
C THR A 105 -26.68 -8.51 66.09
N GLU A 106 -26.82 -7.25 65.68
CA GLU A 106 -25.82 -6.17 65.58
C GLU A 106 -24.56 -6.24 64.68
N LYS A 107 -24.41 -5.11 63.97
CA LYS A 107 -23.19 -4.33 63.60
C LYS A 107 -22.44 -4.66 62.30
N TYR A 108 -22.50 -3.67 61.39
CA TYR A 108 -21.68 -3.51 60.18
C TYR A 108 -20.68 -2.35 60.34
N PRO A 109 -19.49 -2.43 59.72
CA PRO A 109 -18.53 -1.34 59.68
C PRO A 109 -18.76 -0.40 58.49
N SER A 110 -18.22 0.82 58.59
CA SER A 110 -18.32 1.93 57.62
C SER A 110 -17.41 1.74 56.39
N ALA A 111 -17.73 2.43 55.29
CA ALA A 111 -16.84 2.56 54.11
C ALA A 111 -15.49 3.19 54.50
N SER A 112 -14.41 2.83 53.81
CA SER A 112 -13.09 3.40 54.12
C SER A 112 -12.99 4.85 53.65
N ASN A 113 -12.28 5.69 54.43
CA ASN A 113 -12.05 7.10 54.10
C ASN A 113 -11.44 7.31 52.70
N GLN A 114 -10.70 6.32 52.18
CA GLN A 114 -10.07 6.38 50.86
C GLN A 114 -11.08 6.20 49.71
N GLN A 115 -12.13 5.40 49.92
CA GLN A 115 -13.21 5.18 48.96
C GLN A 115 -14.15 6.39 48.86
N ILE A 116 -14.46 7.00 50.02
CA ILE A 116 -15.21 8.26 50.11
C ILE A 116 -14.42 9.39 49.43
N HIS A 117 -13.10 9.43 49.60
CA HIS A 117 -12.27 10.47 49.01
C HIS A 117 -12.22 10.41 47.48
N HIS A 118 -12.17 9.23 46.84
CA HIS A 118 -12.12 9.13 45.38
C HIS A 118 -13.43 9.52 44.69
N LEU A 119 -14.58 9.12 45.23
CA LEU A 119 -15.88 9.50 44.66
C LEU A 119 -16.16 11.00 44.84
N TYR A 120 -15.82 11.54 46.02
CA TYR A 120 -15.93 12.96 46.32
C TYR A 120 -15.00 13.80 45.42
N SER A 121 -13.78 13.31 45.14
CA SER A 121 -12.82 13.99 44.26
C SER A 121 -13.24 14.00 42.79
N TYR A 122 -14.00 13.00 42.34
CA TYR A 122 -14.50 12.90 40.96
C TYR A 122 -15.71 13.80 40.73
N LEU A 123 -16.62 13.87 41.71
CA LEU A 123 -17.82 14.73 41.64
C LEU A 123 -17.50 16.22 41.85
N LEU A 124 -16.52 16.55 42.70
CA LEU A 124 -16.06 17.94 42.91
C LEU A 124 -15.43 18.58 41.68
N GLN A 125 -14.94 17.81 40.71
CA GLN A 125 -14.34 18.35 39.48
C GLN A 125 -15.36 19.06 38.57
N PHE A 126 -16.65 18.79 38.76
CA PHE A 126 -17.72 19.34 37.93
C PHE A 126 -18.57 20.39 38.67
N MET A 127 -18.29 20.64 39.96
CA MET A 127 -19.02 21.57 40.82
C MET A 127 -18.14 22.76 41.22
N LYS A 128 -18.71 23.97 41.19
CA LYS A 128 -18.15 25.15 41.85
C LYS A 128 -18.29 25.01 43.36
N SER A 129 -17.54 25.82 44.10
CA SER A 129 -17.54 25.83 45.58
C SER A 129 -18.90 26.19 46.21
N ASP A 130 -19.84 26.70 45.43
CA ASP A 130 -21.22 27.01 45.83
C ASP A 130 -22.22 25.88 45.50
N GLY A 131 -21.74 24.73 45.01
CA GLY A 131 -22.57 23.59 44.66
C GLY A 131 -23.23 23.66 43.28
N THR A 132 -22.94 24.69 42.48
CA THR A 132 -23.42 24.79 41.10
C THR A 132 -22.54 24.01 40.12
N VAL A 133 -23.15 23.40 39.11
CA VAL A 133 -22.41 22.68 38.06
C VAL A 133 -21.74 23.70 37.14
N THR A 134 -20.48 23.48 36.75
CA THR A 134 -19.78 24.37 35.81
C THR A 134 -20.48 24.39 34.44
N GLU A 135 -20.45 25.51 33.72
CA GLU A 135 -21.13 25.69 32.43
C GLU A 135 -20.67 24.65 31.39
N SER A 136 -19.41 24.23 31.45
CA SER A 136 -18.85 23.14 30.64
C SER A 136 -19.46 21.76 30.98
N ALA A 137 -19.76 21.50 32.25
CA ALA A 137 -20.40 20.27 32.69
C ALA A 137 -21.92 20.25 32.40
N LEU A 138 -22.57 21.41 32.49
CA LEU A 138 -23.95 21.59 32.04
C LEU A 138 -24.06 21.43 30.51
N SER A 139 -23.12 22.02 29.75
CA SER A 139 -23.01 21.91 28.29
C SER A 139 -22.72 20.46 27.82
N PHE A 140 -21.94 19.71 28.59
CA PHE A 140 -21.67 18.29 28.35
C PHE A 140 -22.90 17.42 28.62
N LEU A 141 -23.58 17.60 29.76
CA LEU A 141 -24.78 16.83 30.10
C LEU A 141 -25.97 17.17 29.20
N SER A 142 -26.10 18.43 28.77
CA SER A 142 -27.09 18.87 27.77
C SER A 142 -26.82 18.35 26.36
N SER A 143 -25.63 17.77 26.11
CA SER A 143 -25.28 17.16 24.81
C SER A 143 -25.56 15.65 24.75
N VAL A 144 -26.13 15.07 25.81
CA VAL A 144 -26.52 13.65 25.87
C VAL A 144 -28.02 13.51 25.59
N ASP A 145 -28.39 13.25 24.34
CA ASP A 145 -29.81 13.15 23.94
C ASP A 145 -30.55 11.99 24.60
N TYR A 146 -29.87 10.88 24.89
CA TYR A 146 -30.48 9.72 25.52
C TYR A 146 -29.48 8.72 26.08
N LEU A 147 -29.92 7.96 27.06
CA LEU A 147 -29.28 6.77 27.59
C LEU A 147 -29.89 5.53 26.91
N LEU A 148 -29.06 4.56 26.54
CA LEU A 148 -29.52 3.28 26.00
C LEU A 148 -29.37 2.20 27.06
N PHE A 149 -30.48 1.55 27.39
CA PHE A 149 -30.47 0.35 28.23
C PHE A 149 -30.87 -0.85 27.38
N ARG A 150 -30.24 -1.99 27.65
CA ARG A 150 -30.57 -3.24 26.97
C ARG A 150 -31.64 -3.98 27.75
N GLU A 151 -32.82 -4.11 27.14
CA GLU A 151 -33.90 -4.94 27.65
C GLU A 151 -33.96 -6.23 26.82
N LYS A 152 -33.54 -7.35 27.42
CA LYS A 152 -33.47 -8.65 26.73
C LYS A 152 -32.61 -8.56 25.45
N SER A 153 -33.17 -8.85 24.27
CA SER A 153 -32.44 -8.83 22.99
C SER A 153 -32.50 -7.49 22.23
N ARG A 154 -33.15 -6.46 22.76
CA ARG A 154 -33.29 -5.15 22.12
C ARG A 154 -32.76 -4.03 22.99
N TRP A 155 -32.28 -2.98 22.33
CA TRP A 155 -31.81 -1.75 22.98
C TRP A 155 -32.96 -0.74 23.05
N ILE A 156 -33.18 -0.14 24.22
CA ILE A 156 -34.23 0.84 24.48
C ILE A 156 -33.59 2.17 24.91
N LYS A 157 -34.07 3.24 24.28
CA LYS A 157 -33.62 4.63 24.38
C LYS A 157 -34.44 5.41 25.43
N TYR A 158 -33.76 6.16 26.30
CA TYR A 158 -34.32 6.99 27.37
C TYR A 158 -33.77 8.41 27.28
N THR A 159 -34.63 9.41 27.15
CA THR A 159 -34.22 10.81 26.95
C THR A 159 -33.99 11.51 28.30
N LEU A 160 -32.94 12.34 28.40
CA LEU A 160 -32.72 13.21 29.56
C LEU A 160 -33.41 14.56 29.33
N SER A 161 -34.21 15.03 30.29
CA SER A 161 -34.77 16.40 30.26
C SER A 161 -34.26 17.21 31.45
N PHE A 162 -33.86 18.45 31.17
CA PHE A 162 -33.38 19.40 32.18
C PHE A 162 -34.50 20.42 32.43
N GLN A 163 -35.03 20.47 33.66
CA GLN A 163 -35.92 21.55 34.07
C GLN A 163 -35.26 22.41 35.15
N HIS A 164 -35.39 23.72 35.00
CA HIS A 164 -35.01 24.68 36.03
C HIS A 164 -35.93 24.55 37.25
N PRO A 165 -35.44 24.81 38.47
CA PRO A 165 -36.16 24.55 39.72
C PRO A 165 -37.47 25.35 39.90
N GLU A 166 -37.71 26.38 39.09
CA GLU A 166 -38.75 27.37 39.37
C GLU A 166 -40.19 26.89 39.07
N ASN A 167 -40.40 25.70 38.51
CA ASN A 167 -41.72 25.22 38.09
C ASN A 167 -42.16 23.86 38.66
N PHE A 168 -41.62 23.41 39.81
CA PHE A 168 -42.08 22.17 40.44
C PHE A 168 -43.30 22.39 41.37
N ASN A 169 -44.51 22.11 40.86
CA ASN A 169 -45.75 22.00 41.66
C ASN A 169 -46.08 20.51 41.90
N GLY A 170 -45.36 19.83 42.81
CA GLY A 170 -45.54 18.41 43.10
C GLY A 170 -45.47 18.07 44.60
N TYR A 171 -46.26 17.07 45.03
CA TYR A 171 -46.41 16.63 46.42
C TYR A 171 -45.19 15.86 46.97
N SER A 172 -44.96 15.95 48.28
CA SER A 172 -43.90 15.27 49.04
C SER A 172 -43.92 13.74 48.91
N LEU A 173 -42.75 13.12 48.70
CA LEU A 173 -42.60 11.67 48.58
C LEU A 173 -42.25 10.98 49.90
N PRO A 174 -42.76 9.77 50.16
CA PRO A 174 -42.35 8.95 51.28
C PRO A 174 -40.99 8.26 51.01
N VAL A 175 -40.04 8.44 51.91
CA VAL A 175 -38.69 7.87 51.85
C VAL A 175 -38.67 6.48 52.50
N TRP A 176 -38.13 5.47 51.81
CA TRP A 176 -37.75 4.17 52.41
C TRP A 176 -36.27 3.92 52.10
N SER A 177 -35.48 3.46 53.08
CA SER A 177 -34.06 3.07 52.90
C SER A 177 -33.84 1.60 53.28
N TYR A 178 -33.00 0.88 52.53
CA TYR A 178 -32.62 -0.51 52.79
C TYR A 178 -31.11 -0.76 52.54
N SER A 179 -30.56 -1.76 53.24
CA SER A 179 -29.15 -2.19 53.23
C SER A 179 -29.06 -3.69 52.90
N PHE A 180 -28.17 -4.09 51.98
CA PHE A 180 -28.05 -5.49 51.52
C PHE A 180 -27.01 -6.31 52.30
N LYS A 181 -27.45 -7.50 52.74
CA LYS A 181 -26.69 -8.58 53.37
C LYS A 181 -26.45 -9.65 52.30
N ASN A 182 -25.22 -9.89 51.88
CA ASN A 182 -24.65 -11.21 51.58
C ASN A 182 -23.24 -11.04 51.00
N GLY A 183 -22.25 -11.59 51.70
CA GLY A 183 -20.82 -11.47 51.42
C GLY A 183 -20.32 -12.30 50.23
N LYS A 184 -20.97 -12.20 49.08
CA LYS A 184 -20.30 -12.41 47.78
C LYS A 184 -20.14 -11.04 47.14
N GLU A 185 -18.99 -10.78 46.51
CA GLU A 185 -18.67 -9.47 45.94
C GLU A 185 -19.78 -8.98 45.00
N LEU A 186 -20.56 -8.01 45.49
CA LEU A 186 -21.55 -7.27 44.70
C LEU A 186 -20.88 -6.45 43.58
N LEU A 187 -19.56 -6.26 43.65
CA LEU A 187 -18.76 -5.62 42.62
C LEU A 187 -18.43 -6.53 41.44
N ASP A 188 -18.49 -7.87 41.54
CA ASP A 188 -18.37 -8.72 40.35
C ASP A 188 -19.63 -8.64 39.45
N GLY A 189 -20.78 -8.31 40.05
CA GLY A 189 -22.02 -8.00 39.32
C GLY A 189 -22.03 -6.58 38.74
N TRP A 190 -21.61 -5.59 39.53
CA TRP A 190 -21.57 -4.18 39.09
C TRP A 190 -20.46 -3.87 38.08
N VAL A 191 -19.30 -4.52 38.20
CA VAL A 191 -18.24 -4.48 37.19
C VAL A 191 -18.69 -5.20 35.91
N ASN A 192 -19.49 -6.26 36.00
CA ASN A 192 -20.15 -6.87 34.82
C ASN A 192 -21.24 -5.98 34.20
N LEU A 193 -21.95 -5.17 34.98
CA LEU A 193 -22.88 -4.15 34.49
C LEU A 193 -22.11 -3.00 33.81
N TYR A 194 -21.06 -2.48 34.43
CA TYR A 194 -20.23 -1.42 33.84
C TYR A 194 -19.52 -1.91 32.56
N GLN A 195 -19.04 -3.15 32.54
CA GLN A 195 -18.52 -3.83 31.34
C GLN A 195 -19.60 -4.07 30.25
N ARG A 196 -20.90 -3.99 30.58
CA ARG A 196 -22.03 -4.16 29.62
C ARG A 196 -22.72 -2.85 29.20
N TYR A 197 -22.68 -1.78 29.99
CA TYR A 197 -23.49 -0.56 29.80
C TYR A 197 -22.68 0.68 29.44
N GLY A 198 -21.52 0.47 28.84
CA GLY A 198 -20.58 1.51 28.47
C GLY A 198 -21.12 2.80 27.88
N LEU A 199 -20.74 3.94 28.46
CA LEU A 199 -20.96 5.26 27.85
C LEU A 199 -20.00 5.42 26.66
N VAL A 200 -20.49 5.25 25.44
CA VAL A 200 -19.75 5.47 24.18
C VAL A 200 -20.31 6.77 23.56
N PRO A 201 -19.51 7.80 23.24
CA PRO A 201 -19.95 8.83 22.33
C PRO A 201 -20.12 8.23 20.92
N ALA A 202 -21.10 8.70 20.14
CA ALA A 202 -21.17 8.33 18.72
C ALA A 202 -19.90 8.81 17.99
N ASP A 203 -19.45 8.11 16.94
CA ASP A 203 -18.17 8.37 16.24
C ASP A 203 -17.96 9.85 15.83
N GLY A 204 -19.04 10.60 15.53
CA GLY A 204 -18.98 12.04 15.22
C GLY A 204 -18.84 12.96 16.45
N GLU A 205 -19.32 12.52 17.61
CA GLU A 205 -19.25 13.29 18.86
C GLU A 205 -17.92 13.09 19.61
N ILE A 206 -17.17 12.02 19.32
CA ILE A 206 -15.79 11.84 19.83
C ILE A 206 -14.90 12.99 19.35
N LEU A 207 -15.02 13.39 18.08
CA LEU A 207 -14.26 14.50 17.51
C LEU A 207 -14.68 15.86 18.11
N ASN A 208 -15.99 16.10 18.28
CA ASN A 208 -16.50 17.29 18.97
C ASN A 208 -16.04 17.36 20.42
N TRP A 209 -16.02 16.22 21.12
CA TRP A 209 -15.53 16.11 22.49
C TRP A 209 -14.03 16.38 22.57
N LEU A 210 -13.20 15.76 21.71
CA LEU A 210 -11.76 16.07 21.61
C LEU A 210 -11.51 17.56 21.28
N TYR A 211 -12.32 18.15 20.41
CA TYR A 211 -12.23 19.57 20.06
C TYR A 211 -12.58 20.50 21.23
N LYS A 212 -13.56 20.12 22.08
CA LYS A 212 -13.89 20.85 23.32
C LYS A 212 -12.83 20.70 24.40
N LEU A 213 -12.04 19.62 24.38
CA LEU A 213 -10.93 19.39 25.30
C LEU A 213 -9.67 20.20 24.96
N ARG A 214 -9.64 20.85 23.78
CA ARG A 214 -8.54 21.68 23.28
C ARG A 214 -8.10 22.79 24.24
N ASP A 215 -9.02 23.26 25.08
CA ASP A 215 -8.79 24.32 26.07
C ASP A 215 -8.35 23.80 27.46
N ALA A 216 -8.36 22.47 27.67
CA ALA A 216 -7.97 21.82 28.92
C ALA A 216 -6.51 21.33 28.87
N ASN A 217 -5.75 21.53 29.96
CA ASN A 217 -4.34 21.12 30.04
C ASN A 217 -4.13 19.63 30.40
N THR A 218 -5.17 18.96 30.91
CA THR A 218 -5.13 17.56 31.38
C THR A 218 -6.57 17.06 31.51
N VAL A 219 -6.84 15.82 31.09
CA VAL A 219 -8.16 15.19 31.16
C VAL A 219 -8.00 13.82 31.81
N MET A 220 -8.73 13.54 32.88
CA MET A 220 -8.74 12.19 33.47
C MET A 220 -9.68 11.30 32.66
N LEU A 221 -9.18 10.17 32.15
CA LEU A 221 -10.01 9.19 31.44
C LEU A 221 -10.33 8.00 32.35
N THR A 222 -11.55 7.49 32.26
CA THR A 222 -11.85 6.15 32.76
C THR A 222 -11.22 5.10 31.84
N LYS A 223 -11.00 3.88 32.36
CA LYS A 223 -10.48 2.74 31.59
C LYS A 223 -11.26 2.45 30.32
N GLU A 224 -12.56 2.64 30.40
CA GLU A 224 -13.44 2.39 29.29
C GLU A 224 -13.35 3.49 28.20
N GLN A 225 -13.30 4.76 28.60
CA GLN A 225 -13.13 5.88 27.67
C GLN A 225 -11.83 5.77 26.89
N TYR A 226 -10.74 5.40 27.56
CA TYR A 226 -9.47 5.10 26.92
C TYR A 226 -9.57 3.97 25.91
N ASN A 227 -10.15 2.83 26.30
CA ASN A 227 -10.27 1.68 25.40
C ASN A 227 -11.08 2.02 24.14
N LYS A 228 -12.13 2.85 24.27
CA LYS A 228 -12.92 3.33 23.13
C LYS A 228 -12.17 4.29 22.22
N LEU A 229 -11.44 5.25 22.79
CA LEU A 229 -10.56 6.13 22.01
C LEU A 229 -9.48 5.32 21.28
N LYS A 230 -8.86 4.38 21.99
CA LYS A 230 -7.89 3.43 21.44
C LYS A 230 -8.50 2.67 20.26
N GLU A 231 -9.71 2.12 20.40
CA GLU A 231 -10.42 1.43 19.33
C GLU A 231 -10.78 2.35 18.15
N TYR A 232 -11.21 3.58 18.42
CA TYR A 232 -11.54 4.58 17.41
C TYR A 232 -10.34 4.91 16.51
N PHE A 233 -9.19 5.26 17.10
CA PHE A 233 -7.97 5.59 16.33
C PHE A 233 -7.44 4.37 15.57
N ARG A 234 -7.52 3.18 16.17
CA ARG A 234 -7.20 1.92 15.47
C ARG A 234 -8.09 1.70 14.27
N ARG A 235 -9.39 1.92 14.42
CA ARG A 235 -10.37 1.75 13.37
C ARG A 235 -10.07 2.70 12.21
N ALA A 236 -9.71 3.95 12.48
CA ALA A 236 -9.33 4.93 11.46
C ALA A 236 -8.15 4.43 10.60
N ASP A 237 -7.04 4.04 11.23
CA ASP A 237 -5.89 3.48 10.49
C ASP A 237 -6.26 2.18 9.77
N ARG A 238 -7.06 1.31 10.41
CA ARG A 238 -7.48 0.04 9.81
C ARG A 238 -8.36 0.23 8.57
N ILE A 239 -9.22 1.26 8.55
CA ILE A 239 -10.00 1.64 7.38
C ILE A 239 -9.08 2.16 6.27
N ARG A 240 -8.08 3.00 6.62
CA ARG A 240 -7.12 3.56 5.66
C ARG A 240 -6.22 2.50 5.02
N LEU A 241 -5.67 1.60 5.83
CA LEU A 241 -4.66 0.62 5.42
C LEU A 241 -5.26 -0.74 5.01
N GLY A 242 -6.50 -1.02 5.39
CA GLY A 242 -7.12 -2.33 5.28
C GLY A 242 -6.60 -3.33 6.33
N ASN A 243 -7.47 -4.28 6.70
CA ASN A 243 -7.17 -5.29 7.73
C ASN A 243 -5.90 -6.12 7.46
N LYS A 244 -5.62 -6.38 6.18
CA LYS A 244 -4.52 -7.22 5.72
C LYS A 244 -3.14 -6.60 6.01
N TYR A 245 -3.06 -5.28 6.02
CA TYR A 245 -1.79 -4.53 6.07
C TYR A 245 -1.67 -3.63 7.30
N TYR A 246 -2.70 -3.55 8.14
CA TYR A 246 -2.65 -2.83 9.40
C TYR A 246 -1.64 -3.49 10.37
N GLY A 247 -0.56 -2.79 10.73
CA GLY A 247 0.61 -3.39 11.42
C GLY A 247 0.91 -2.92 12.85
N LEU A 248 0.17 -1.92 13.38
CA LEU A 248 0.50 -1.30 14.67
C LEU A 248 0.42 -2.28 15.85
N SER A 249 1.42 -2.20 16.73
CA SER A 249 1.45 -2.83 18.04
C SER A 249 0.44 -2.19 19.01
N GLU A 250 -0.10 -3.00 19.92
CA GLU A 250 -0.93 -2.54 21.03
C GLU A 250 -0.25 -1.43 21.86
N LYS A 251 1.07 -1.55 22.04
CA LYS A 251 1.91 -0.69 22.88
C LYS A 251 2.05 0.74 22.37
N ILE A 252 1.82 1.00 21.09
CA ILE A 252 2.00 2.34 20.50
C ILE A 252 1.01 3.35 21.10
N PHE A 253 -0.20 2.88 21.41
CA PHE A 253 -1.22 3.70 22.05
C PHE A 253 -0.92 3.95 23.53
N ASP A 254 -0.32 2.96 24.20
CA ASP A 254 0.03 3.02 25.62
C ASP A 254 1.27 3.92 25.86
N ASN A 255 2.10 4.13 24.84
CA ASN A 255 3.31 4.96 24.89
C ASN A 255 3.16 6.33 24.20
N GLY A 256 1.96 6.67 23.70
CA GLY A 256 1.72 7.98 23.07
C GLY A 256 2.33 8.19 21.68
N GLN A 257 2.78 7.12 21.02
CA GLN A 257 3.48 7.17 19.73
C GLN A 257 2.53 7.06 18.52
N CYS A 258 1.22 7.17 18.74
CA CYS A 258 0.22 7.08 17.68
C CYS A 258 0.05 8.44 16.98
N TRP A 259 0.34 8.51 15.68
CA TRP A 259 0.18 9.72 14.87
C TRP A 259 -1.26 10.24 14.87
N GLU A 260 -2.26 9.37 14.79
CA GLU A 260 -3.67 9.78 14.81
C GLU A 260 -4.09 10.44 16.13
N VAL A 261 -3.58 9.91 17.24
CA VAL A 261 -3.77 10.52 18.57
C VAL A 261 -3.12 11.89 18.60
N PHE A 262 -1.86 11.97 18.14
CA PHE A 262 -1.06 13.19 18.20
C PHE A 262 -1.67 14.31 17.36
N GLU A 263 -2.03 14.04 16.11
CA GLU A 263 -2.49 15.06 15.16
C GLU A 263 -3.88 15.58 15.48
N LYS A 264 -4.78 14.70 15.95
CA LYS A 264 -6.13 15.11 16.36
C LYS A 264 -6.16 15.78 17.75
N ALA A 265 -5.05 15.79 18.48
CA ALA A 265 -4.95 16.36 19.83
C ALA A 265 -4.44 17.82 19.92
N GLN A 266 -4.04 18.51 18.84
CA GLN A 266 -3.30 19.79 18.99
C GLN A 266 -3.97 21.11 18.56
N PRO A 267 -3.74 22.14 19.38
CA PRO A 267 -2.90 23.29 19.01
C PRO A 267 -1.81 23.66 20.02
N ASP A 268 -1.69 22.97 21.15
CA ASP A 268 -0.66 23.28 22.15
C ASP A 268 0.09 21.99 22.49
N ILE A 269 1.38 21.95 22.14
CA ILE A 269 2.27 20.77 22.16
C ILE A 269 2.40 20.14 23.56
N ASN A 270 1.84 20.78 24.58
CA ASN A 270 1.94 20.40 25.99
C ASN A 270 0.62 19.99 26.69
N LYS A 271 -0.54 19.89 26.01
CA LYS A 271 -1.83 20.01 26.75
C LYS A 271 -2.87 18.89 26.72
N ILE A 272 -2.81 17.85 25.87
CA ILE A 272 -3.72 16.70 26.08
C ILE A 272 -2.96 15.55 26.74
N ARG A 273 -2.89 15.61 28.08
CA ARG A 273 -2.53 14.46 28.92
C ARG A 273 -3.82 13.77 29.35
N CYS A 274 -4.11 12.63 28.76
CA CYS A 274 -5.17 11.75 29.23
C CYS A 274 -4.60 10.86 30.34
N ILE A 275 -4.96 11.13 31.60
CA ILE A 275 -4.39 10.45 32.78
C ILE A 275 -5.36 9.36 33.27
N PHE A 276 -4.84 8.16 33.54
CA PHE A 276 -5.57 7.09 34.24
C PHE A 276 -5.44 7.13 35.77
N PRO A 277 -6.40 6.53 36.49
CA PRO A 277 -6.27 6.23 37.92
C PRO A 277 -5.11 5.28 38.28
N ASP A 278 -4.54 4.52 37.33
CA ASP A 278 -3.51 3.49 37.56
C ASP A 278 -2.10 3.86 37.05
N GLY A 279 -1.88 5.11 36.61
CA GLY A 279 -0.56 5.60 36.17
C GLY A 279 -0.19 5.32 34.71
N GLU A 280 -1.12 4.82 33.89
CA GLU A 280 -0.99 4.74 32.42
C GLU A 280 -1.36 6.10 31.75
N TRP A 281 -0.72 6.42 30.62
CA TRP A 281 -0.87 7.71 29.94
C TRP A 281 -1.21 7.50 28.47
N LEU A 282 -2.28 8.13 27.98
CA LEU A 282 -2.41 8.42 26.55
C LEU A 282 -1.78 9.81 26.36
N SER A 283 -0.46 9.85 26.26
CA SER A 283 0.29 11.10 26.06
C SER A 283 0.28 11.42 24.56
N ALA A 284 -0.16 12.62 24.17
CA ALA A 284 0.23 13.18 22.87
C ALA A 284 1.68 13.69 22.93
N GLN A 285 2.62 12.83 23.39
CA GLN A 285 4.03 13.15 23.24
C GLN A 285 4.28 13.17 21.75
N ALA A 286 4.91 14.24 21.26
CA ALA A 286 5.34 14.35 19.88
C ALA A 286 6.02 13.02 19.46
N PRO A 287 5.46 12.22 18.53
CA PRO A 287 6.02 10.91 18.21
C PRO A 287 7.47 11.00 17.75
N TRP A 288 7.86 12.14 17.18
CA TRP A 288 9.24 12.48 16.82
C TRP A 288 10.17 12.75 18.02
N GLU A 289 9.70 12.80 19.26
CA GLU A 289 10.56 12.82 20.44
C GLU A 289 11.11 11.44 20.78
N SER A 290 10.43 10.37 20.33
CA SER A 290 10.90 9.00 20.45
C SER A 290 12.25 8.83 19.78
N GLU A 291 13.21 8.25 20.51
CA GLU A 291 14.53 7.93 19.97
C GLU A 291 14.45 7.00 18.75
N SER A 292 13.48 6.07 18.71
CA SER A 292 13.28 5.19 17.55
C SER A 292 12.85 5.97 16.30
N VAL A 293 11.91 6.90 16.47
CA VAL A 293 11.37 7.71 15.38
C VAL A 293 12.44 8.70 14.90
N LYS A 294 13.16 9.37 15.81
CA LYS A 294 14.30 10.25 15.46
C LYS A 294 15.33 9.50 14.62
N ARG A 295 15.77 8.33 15.07
CA ARG A 295 16.75 7.52 14.32
C ARG A 295 16.20 7.03 12.99
N ALA A 296 14.93 6.63 12.91
CA ALA A 296 14.32 6.26 11.63
C ALA A 296 14.27 7.45 10.65
N MET A 297 13.98 8.66 11.15
CA MET A 297 13.95 9.88 10.34
C MET A 297 15.35 10.32 9.90
N THR A 298 16.37 10.22 10.75
CA THR A 298 17.75 10.62 10.45
C THR A 298 18.54 9.56 9.67
N ASP A 299 18.47 8.30 10.12
CA ASP A 299 19.35 7.21 9.72
C ASP A 299 18.63 6.05 9.00
N GLY A 300 17.30 6.00 9.08
CA GLY A 300 16.50 5.03 8.35
C GLY A 300 16.57 5.21 6.83
N LEU A 301 16.35 4.11 6.12
CA LEU A 301 16.29 4.07 4.65
C LEU A 301 15.28 3.02 4.20
N ILE A 302 14.45 3.40 3.23
CA ILE A 302 13.55 2.48 2.52
C ILE A 302 14.08 2.29 1.11
N ALA A 303 14.33 1.04 0.73
CA ALA A 303 14.68 0.66 -0.63
C ALA A 303 13.48 -0.02 -1.30
N ILE A 304 13.10 0.46 -2.48
CA ILE A 304 11.93 0.00 -3.23
C ILE A 304 12.40 -0.52 -4.59
N ASP A 305 12.13 -1.79 -4.84
CA ASP A 305 12.17 -2.37 -6.17
C ASP A 305 10.76 -2.45 -6.74
N PHE A 306 10.43 -1.48 -7.62
CA PHE A 306 9.13 -1.39 -8.26
C PHE A 306 9.08 -2.34 -9.46
N GLY A 307 8.74 -3.61 -9.22
CA GLY A 307 8.70 -4.66 -10.25
C GLY A 307 7.38 -4.72 -11.02
N THR A 308 7.36 -5.42 -12.16
CA THR A 308 6.18 -5.52 -13.05
C THR A 308 4.98 -6.20 -12.38
N LYS A 309 5.21 -7.33 -11.70
CA LYS A 309 4.16 -8.14 -11.06
C LYS A 309 4.07 -7.88 -9.56
N SER A 310 5.21 -7.63 -8.92
CA SER A 310 5.32 -7.44 -7.49
C SER A 310 6.41 -6.43 -7.18
N THR A 311 6.18 -5.63 -6.15
CA THR A 311 7.12 -4.67 -5.58
C THR A 311 7.75 -5.26 -4.32
N VAL A 312 9.08 -5.12 -4.20
CA VAL A 312 9.82 -5.46 -2.97
C VAL A 312 10.19 -4.18 -2.25
N VAL A 313 9.91 -4.10 -0.95
CA VAL A 313 10.31 -2.98 -0.10
C VAL A 313 11.20 -3.50 1.01
N VAL A 314 12.43 -3.00 1.11
CA VAL A 314 13.38 -3.32 2.17
C VAL A 314 13.55 -2.13 3.08
N LEU A 315 13.31 -2.34 4.36
CA LEU A 315 13.49 -1.35 5.41
C LEU A 315 14.84 -1.60 6.10
N ASN A 316 15.70 -0.59 6.09
CA ASN A 316 16.94 -0.55 6.85
C ASN A 316 16.73 0.31 8.08
N ASP A 317 16.39 -0.34 9.19
CA ASP A 317 16.30 0.31 10.50
C ASP A 317 17.62 0.12 11.25
N GLN A 318 18.45 1.16 11.25
CA GLN A 318 19.75 1.18 11.92
C GLN A 318 19.63 0.93 13.43
N THR A 319 18.47 1.16 14.05
CA THR A 319 18.26 0.89 15.48
C THR A 319 18.29 -0.59 15.81
N LYS A 320 17.87 -1.44 14.87
CA LYS A 320 17.83 -2.90 15.01
C LYS A 320 19.01 -3.60 14.34
N GLY A 321 19.86 -2.84 13.64
CA GLY A 321 21.01 -3.35 12.90
C GLY A 321 20.67 -4.33 11.77
N ASN A 322 19.40 -4.38 11.36
CA ASN A 322 18.87 -5.41 10.47
C ASN A 322 18.07 -4.81 9.31
N PHE A 323 18.13 -5.50 8.18
CA PHE A 323 17.27 -5.26 7.03
C PHE A 323 16.04 -6.17 7.15
N HIS A 324 14.87 -5.65 6.77
CA HIS A 324 13.66 -6.46 6.72
C HIS A 324 12.85 -6.15 5.47
N VAL A 325 12.37 -7.19 4.80
CA VAL A 325 11.42 -7.06 3.69
C VAL A 325 10.05 -6.77 4.28
N LEU A 326 9.40 -5.73 3.78
CA LEU A 326 8.01 -5.45 4.09
C LEU A 326 7.14 -6.58 3.55
N LYS A 327 6.33 -7.19 4.42
CA LYS A 327 5.46 -8.32 4.06
C LYS A 327 4.04 -8.11 4.61
N PRO A 328 2.99 -8.61 3.94
CA PRO A 328 1.64 -8.65 4.49
C PRO A 328 1.56 -9.53 5.76
N LYS A 329 0.53 -9.32 6.61
CA LYS A 329 0.35 -10.11 7.84
C LYS A 329 0.17 -11.62 7.57
N ARG A 330 0.84 -12.46 8.38
CA ARG A 330 0.70 -13.92 8.38
C ARG A 330 -0.75 -14.32 8.67
N GLY A 331 -1.32 -15.24 7.88
CA GLY A 331 -2.70 -15.72 8.00
C GLY A 331 -3.69 -15.17 6.97
N TYR A 332 -3.30 -14.14 6.19
CA TYR A 332 -4.12 -13.56 5.11
C TYR A 332 -3.75 -14.07 3.69
N ALA A 333 -2.91 -15.09 3.53
CA ALA A 333 -2.55 -15.59 2.20
C ALA A 333 -2.13 -17.07 2.17
N GLY A 334 -2.77 -17.84 1.29
CA GLY A 334 -2.13 -18.92 0.55
C GLY A 334 -1.53 -18.40 -0.76
N GLY A 335 -0.70 -17.35 -0.70
CA GLY A 335 -0.17 -16.63 -1.88
C GLY A 335 1.14 -15.87 -1.63
N ASN A 336 1.73 -15.32 -2.70
CA ASN A 336 3.07 -14.68 -2.79
C ASN A 336 3.37 -13.71 -1.61
N PRO A 337 4.53 -13.81 -0.94
CA PRO A 337 4.88 -12.98 0.23
C PRO A 337 5.16 -11.50 -0.07
N LEU A 338 5.19 -11.09 -1.34
CA LEU A 338 5.52 -9.73 -1.79
C LEU A 338 4.27 -8.89 -2.12
N TYR A 339 4.42 -7.56 -2.15
CA TYR A 339 3.32 -6.67 -2.56
C TYR A 339 3.07 -6.78 -4.05
N PRO A 340 1.83 -7.02 -4.52
CA PRO A 340 1.51 -7.00 -5.94
C PRO A 340 1.60 -5.57 -6.49
N THR A 341 2.02 -5.42 -7.73
CA THR A 341 2.08 -4.12 -8.43
C THR A 341 0.74 -3.82 -9.12
N ILE A 342 -0.33 -3.91 -8.35
CA ILE A 342 -1.71 -3.90 -8.82
C ILE A 342 -2.51 -2.91 -7.99
N LEU A 343 -3.33 -2.09 -8.64
CA LEU A 343 -4.33 -1.26 -7.97
C LEU A 343 -5.73 -1.76 -8.30
N LYS A 344 -6.62 -1.71 -7.32
CA LYS A 344 -8.06 -1.89 -7.50
C LYS A 344 -8.76 -0.57 -7.25
N PHE A 345 -9.63 -0.19 -8.17
CA PHE A 345 -10.47 1.00 -8.11
C PHE A 345 -11.93 0.57 -7.90
N CYS A 346 -12.47 0.82 -6.72
CA CYS A 346 -13.90 0.69 -6.48
C CYS A 346 -14.61 2.01 -6.81
N SER A 347 -14.14 3.11 -6.23
CA SER A 347 -14.61 4.47 -6.50
C SER A 347 -13.43 5.46 -6.39
N LEU A 348 -12.94 5.94 -7.52
CA LEU A 348 -11.86 6.91 -7.56
C LEU A 348 -12.32 8.30 -7.09
N GLU A 349 -13.56 8.70 -7.40
CA GLU A 349 -14.13 10.00 -7.01
C GLU A 349 -14.12 10.17 -5.48
N LYS A 350 -14.73 9.23 -4.74
CA LYS A 350 -14.73 9.22 -3.26
C LYS A 350 -13.32 9.19 -2.68
N PHE A 351 -12.42 8.42 -3.30
CA PHE A 351 -11.03 8.36 -2.86
C PHE A 351 -10.34 9.71 -3.02
N LEU A 352 -10.47 10.37 -4.18
CA LEU A 352 -9.82 11.66 -4.44
C LEU A 352 -10.40 12.78 -3.58
N GLU A 353 -11.71 12.78 -3.30
CA GLU A 353 -12.33 13.72 -2.36
C GLU A 353 -11.61 13.69 -1.00
N THR A 354 -11.47 12.50 -0.40
CA THR A 354 -10.78 12.35 0.88
C THR A 354 -9.27 12.52 0.77
N TYR A 355 -8.65 12.10 -0.33
CA TYR A 355 -7.20 12.21 -0.54
C TYR A 355 -6.77 13.68 -0.56
N GLU A 356 -7.56 14.59 -1.15
CA GLU A 356 -7.20 16.01 -1.25
C GLU A 356 -7.48 16.84 0.01
N GLU A 357 -8.24 16.31 0.99
CA GLU A 357 -8.61 17.03 2.22
C GLU A 357 -7.42 17.42 3.11
N GLU A 358 -6.40 16.56 3.19
CA GLU A 358 -5.27 16.74 4.10
C GLU A 358 -3.92 16.67 3.39
N ALA A 359 -2.94 17.42 3.88
CA ALA A 359 -1.58 17.44 3.31
C ALA A 359 -0.81 16.13 3.54
N GLY A 360 -1.17 15.36 4.57
CA GLY A 360 -0.52 14.10 4.93
C GLY A 360 -1.47 13.19 5.71
N ARG A 361 -1.40 11.88 5.46
CA ARG A 361 -2.29 10.83 6.01
C ARG A 361 -3.80 11.16 5.95
N PRO A 362 -4.34 11.55 4.78
CA PRO A 362 -5.77 11.80 4.63
C PRO A 362 -6.64 10.62 5.07
N ASN A 363 -7.90 10.87 5.45
CA ASN A 363 -8.85 9.84 5.90
C ASN A 363 -9.42 8.98 4.75
N THR A 364 -8.57 8.63 3.77
CA THR A 364 -8.89 7.74 2.65
C THR A 364 -9.31 6.35 3.15
N ARG A 365 -10.12 5.64 2.37
CA ARG A 365 -10.56 4.29 2.69
C ARG A 365 -9.97 3.27 1.74
N TRP A 366 -9.44 2.18 2.30
CA TRP A 366 -8.88 1.06 1.53
C TRP A 366 -9.93 0.42 0.60
N GLU A 367 -11.21 0.51 0.95
CA GLU A 367 -12.30 0.00 0.11
C GLU A 367 -12.49 0.78 -1.20
N ASP A 368 -12.09 2.05 -1.26
CA ASP A 368 -12.33 2.92 -2.41
C ASP A 368 -11.26 2.74 -3.51
N VAL A 369 -9.98 2.75 -3.12
CA VAL A 369 -8.82 2.37 -3.96
C VAL A 369 -7.86 1.56 -3.09
N SER A 370 -7.28 0.48 -3.58
CA SER A 370 -6.33 -0.34 -2.79
C SER A 370 -5.31 -1.09 -3.61
N ILE A 371 -4.23 -1.54 -2.94
CA ILE A 371 -3.33 -2.57 -3.50
C ILE A 371 -3.98 -3.94 -3.35
N ASP A 372 -4.36 -4.53 -4.49
CA ASP A 372 -5.08 -5.81 -4.53
C ASP A 372 -4.17 -7.01 -4.83
N ASN A 373 -4.45 -8.12 -4.15
CA ASN A 373 -3.73 -9.38 -4.30
C ASN A 373 -4.68 -10.54 -4.62
N SER A 374 -5.90 -10.23 -5.07
CA SER A 374 -6.86 -11.27 -5.43
C SER A 374 -6.45 -11.87 -6.77
N TYR A 375 -6.20 -13.18 -6.77
CA TYR A 375 -6.22 -13.95 -8.01
C TYR A 375 -7.68 -14.10 -8.42
N SER A 376 -8.02 -13.88 -9.68
CA SER A 376 -9.37 -14.02 -10.20
C SER A 376 -9.81 -15.50 -10.16
N VAL A 377 -10.31 -15.95 -9.01
CA VAL A 377 -10.74 -17.35 -8.78
C VAL A 377 -12.03 -17.69 -9.55
N SER A 378 -12.73 -16.71 -10.14
CA SER A 378 -14.14 -16.89 -10.55
C SER A 378 -14.47 -16.59 -12.02
N GLY A 379 -13.51 -16.53 -12.95
CA GLY A 379 -13.81 -16.29 -14.36
C GLY A 379 -14.48 -14.93 -14.66
N LYS A 380 -14.43 -13.99 -13.71
CA LYS A 380 -14.79 -12.59 -13.95
C LYS A 380 -13.54 -11.86 -14.41
N ALA A 381 -13.67 -11.11 -15.51
CA ALA A 381 -12.62 -10.24 -16.02
C ALA A 381 -12.20 -9.25 -14.94
N ASP A 382 -10.90 -9.01 -14.85
CA ASP A 382 -10.33 -8.08 -13.88
C ASP A 382 -10.79 -6.63 -14.09
N SER A 383 -11.11 -6.31 -15.34
CA SER A 383 -11.77 -5.08 -15.76
C SER A 383 -13.13 -4.87 -15.06
N ALA A 384 -13.92 -5.92 -14.85
CA ALA A 384 -15.21 -5.86 -14.14
C ALA A 384 -15.05 -5.72 -12.61
N LEU A 385 -13.85 -6.00 -12.09
CA LEU A 385 -13.49 -5.85 -10.67
C LEU A 385 -12.77 -4.53 -10.38
N GLY A 386 -12.56 -3.70 -11.41
CA GLY A 386 -11.80 -2.44 -11.33
C GLY A 386 -10.31 -2.65 -11.07
N ILE A 387 -9.74 -3.79 -11.45
CA ILE A 387 -8.34 -4.12 -11.17
C ILE A 387 -7.44 -3.70 -12.34
N PHE A 388 -6.35 -2.99 -12.04
CA PHE A 388 -5.35 -2.49 -12.97
C PHE A 388 -3.97 -3.10 -12.66
N ARG A 389 -3.55 -4.11 -13.45
CA ARG A 389 -2.33 -4.91 -13.19
C ARG A 389 -1.06 -4.38 -13.83
N SER A 390 -1.18 -3.80 -15.02
CA SER A 390 -0.03 -3.45 -15.86
C SER A 390 0.55 -2.09 -15.51
N LEU A 391 0.62 -1.72 -14.22
CA LEU A 391 1.01 -0.36 -13.79
C LEU A 391 2.42 0.02 -14.26
N LYS A 392 3.42 -0.84 -14.04
CA LYS A 392 4.80 -0.60 -14.53
C LYS A 392 4.89 -0.66 -16.05
N GLN A 393 4.13 -1.55 -16.70
CA GLN A 393 4.13 -1.67 -18.16
C GLN A 393 3.53 -0.42 -18.82
N TRP A 394 2.39 0.08 -18.31
CA TRP A 394 1.80 1.35 -18.72
C TRP A 394 2.79 2.51 -18.56
N MET A 395 3.49 2.57 -17.42
CA MET A 395 4.51 3.59 -17.16
C MET A 395 5.68 3.57 -18.16
N LEU A 396 6.13 2.37 -18.57
CA LEU A 396 7.29 2.19 -19.45
C LEU A 396 6.92 2.21 -20.94
N ASP A 397 5.65 2.15 -21.29
CA ASP A 397 5.21 2.11 -22.68
C ASP A 397 4.91 3.51 -23.22
N PRO A 398 5.71 4.02 -24.18
CA PRO A 398 5.47 5.32 -24.80
C PRO A 398 4.17 5.38 -25.61
N ASN A 399 3.66 4.22 -26.04
CA ASN A 399 2.44 4.08 -26.84
C ASN A 399 1.23 3.72 -25.99
N SER A 400 1.35 3.79 -24.66
CA SER A 400 0.30 3.43 -23.70
C SER A 400 -0.93 4.36 -23.68
N CYS A 401 -1.03 5.27 -24.65
CA CYS A 401 -2.20 6.12 -24.82
C CYS A 401 -3.44 5.25 -25.08
N GLY A 402 -4.48 5.45 -24.28
CA GLY A 402 -5.71 4.66 -24.36
C GLY A 402 -5.82 3.56 -23.29
N ALA A 403 -4.89 3.46 -22.34
CA ALA A 403 -5.02 2.52 -21.23
C ALA A 403 -6.30 2.77 -20.43
N VAL A 404 -7.10 1.72 -20.22
CA VAL A 404 -8.43 1.83 -19.64
C VAL A 404 -8.39 1.42 -18.16
N LEU A 405 -8.65 2.38 -17.29
CA LEU A 405 -8.88 2.15 -15.86
C LEU A 405 -10.39 2.08 -15.60
N ARG A 406 -10.86 0.93 -15.12
CA ARG A 406 -12.27 0.73 -14.76
C ARG A 406 -12.48 0.79 -13.26
N GLN A 407 -13.71 1.13 -12.86
CA GLN A 407 -14.10 1.25 -11.46
C GLN A 407 -15.21 0.24 -11.16
N ALA A 408 -15.11 -0.49 -10.05
CA ALA A 408 -16.09 -1.54 -9.71
C ALA A 408 -17.50 -0.98 -9.43
N GLU A 409 -17.62 0.22 -8.84
CA GLU A 409 -18.92 0.87 -8.59
C GLU A 409 -19.44 1.67 -9.79
N ALA A 410 -18.63 1.85 -10.85
CA ALA A 410 -19.00 2.60 -12.06
C ALA A 410 -18.34 1.98 -13.32
N PRO A 411 -18.67 0.72 -13.68
CA PRO A 411 -18.02 0.00 -14.78
C PRO A 411 -18.22 0.67 -16.16
N ASP A 412 -19.32 1.40 -16.30
CA ASP A 412 -19.76 2.19 -17.45
C ASP A 412 -19.14 3.61 -17.52
N LYS A 413 -18.31 3.99 -16.53
CA LYS A 413 -17.52 5.24 -16.53
C LYS A 413 -16.00 4.94 -16.46
N PRO A 414 -15.42 4.33 -17.51
CA PRO A 414 -13.98 4.09 -17.54
C PRO A 414 -13.20 5.41 -17.65
N ILE A 415 -11.99 5.41 -17.09
CA ILE A 415 -11.02 6.49 -17.22
C ILE A 415 -10.00 6.06 -18.26
N ILE A 416 -9.85 6.87 -19.30
CA ILE A 416 -8.87 6.65 -20.36
C ILE A 416 -7.61 7.43 -20.00
N LEU A 417 -6.51 6.71 -19.80
CA LEU A 417 -5.22 7.29 -19.52
C LEU A 417 -4.47 7.53 -20.84
N SER A 418 -3.98 8.74 -21.02
CA SER A 418 -2.92 9.06 -21.97
C SER A 418 -1.58 8.48 -21.50
N ALA A 419 -0.55 8.57 -22.33
CA ALA A 419 0.80 8.11 -22.00
C ALA A 419 1.29 8.69 -20.65
N TYR A 420 2.12 7.93 -19.95
CA TYR A 420 2.63 8.32 -18.64
C TYR A 420 3.35 9.68 -18.69
N GLY A 421 3.06 10.54 -17.71
CA GLY A 421 3.56 11.92 -17.67
C GLY A 421 2.75 12.93 -18.49
N SER A 422 1.74 12.50 -19.26
CA SER A 422 0.82 13.43 -19.93
C SER A 422 0.05 14.28 -18.92
N LYS A 423 -0.15 15.57 -19.25
CA LYS A 423 -0.96 16.51 -18.46
C LYS A 423 -2.47 16.28 -18.63
N GLU A 424 -2.87 15.46 -19.60
CA GLU A 424 -4.27 15.10 -19.85
C GLU A 424 -4.79 14.06 -18.86
N ASN A 425 -3.89 13.36 -18.18
CA ASN A 425 -4.26 12.36 -17.18
C ASN A 425 -4.87 13.06 -15.95
N SER A 426 -6.12 12.72 -15.64
CA SER A 426 -6.83 13.21 -14.46
C SER A 426 -6.39 12.55 -13.15
N VAL A 427 -5.68 11.42 -13.25
CA VAL A 427 -5.17 10.65 -12.12
C VAL A 427 -3.78 10.12 -12.45
N ASP A 428 -2.92 10.00 -11.43
CA ASP A 428 -1.63 9.33 -11.51
C ASP A 428 -1.67 8.03 -10.68
N PRO A 429 -1.95 6.87 -11.30
CA PRO A 429 -2.00 5.60 -10.59
C PRO A 429 -0.66 5.21 -9.91
N VAL A 430 0.48 5.69 -10.42
CA VAL A 430 1.79 5.42 -9.82
C VAL A 430 1.93 6.17 -8.49
N GLU A 431 1.41 7.41 -8.42
CA GLU A 431 1.34 8.18 -7.18
C GLU A 431 0.47 7.48 -6.13
N LEU A 432 -0.72 7.01 -6.51
CA LEU A 432 -1.64 6.33 -5.59
C LEU A 432 -1.06 5.01 -5.07
N TYR A 433 -0.33 4.28 -5.90
CA TYR A 433 0.40 3.09 -5.50
C TYR A 433 1.51 3.42 -4.49
N ALA A 434 2.29 4.47 -4.77
CA ALA A 434 3.36 4.93 -3.89
C ALA A 434 2.84 5.44 -2.54
N TYR A 435 1.65 6.07 -2.51
CA TYR A 435 0.94 6.43 -1.27
C TYR A 435 0.69 5.22 -0.39
N TYR A 436 0.15 4.13 -0.93
CA TYR A 436 -0.09 2.91 -0.16
C TYR A 436 1.20 2.24 0.30
N LEU A 437 2.24 2.19 -0.54
CA LEU A 437 3.55 1.67 -0.10
C LEU A 437 4.13 2.49 1.05
N GLY A 438 4.04 3.82 0.96
CA GLY A 438 4.46 4.73 2.03
C GLY A 438 3.68 4.49 3.32
N LEU A 439 2.35 4.35 3.23
CA LEU A 439 1.51 4.01 4.38
C LEU A 439 1.95 2.69 5.01
N TYR A 440 2.19 1.63 4.23
CA TYR A 440 2.59 0.33 4.77
C TYR A 440 4.00 0.36 5.38
N ALA A 441 4.95 1.05 4.75
CA ALA A 441 6.31 1.18 5.28
C ALA A 441 6.34 1.98 6.61
N ASN A 442 5.55 3.04 6.69
CA ASN A 442 5.48 3.92 7.86
C ASN A 442 4.51 3.39 8.95
N ASN A 443 3.68 2.38 8.64
CA ASN A 443 2.76 1.71 9.57
C ASN A 443 3.36 0.40 10.14
N ASN A 444 4.59 0.48 10.65
CA ASN A 444 5.31 -0.65 11.25
C ASN A 444 4.98 -0.82 12.75
N GLN A 445 5.50 -1.87 13.38
CA GLN A 445 5.21 -2.20 14.79
C GLN A 445 5.57 -1.09 15.79
N ASP A 446 6.48 -0.20 15.43
CA ASP A 446 6.95 0.92 16.26
C ASP A 446 6.46 2.28 15.73
N ASN A 447 5.61 2.28 14.69
CA ASN A 447 5.07 3.47 14.03
C ASN A 447 6.14 4.48 13.54
N ASN A 448 7.32 3.96 13.20
CA ASN A 448 8.45 4.76 12.74
C ASN A 448 8.15 5.42 11.38
N VAL A 449 8.61 6.65 11.21
CA VAL A 449 8.52 7.39 9.94
C VAL A 449 9.90 7.48 9.30
N PHE A 450 9.97 7.14 8.01
CA PHE A 450 11.20 7.20 7.23
C PHE A 450 11.19 8.43 6.32
N MET A 451 12.34 9.09 6.19
CA MET A 451 12.48 10.30 5.37
C MET A 451 13.27 10.06 4.08
N ARG A 452 13.95 8.91 3.94
CA ARG A 452 14.82 8.63 2.80
C ARG A 452 14.38 7.37 2.08
N TYR A 453 14.09 7.52 0.78
CA TYR A 453 13.63 6.46 -0.09
C TYR A 453 14.53 6.35 -1.32
N ARG A 454 14.88 5.12 -1.69
CA ARG A 454 15.65 4.81 -2.89
C ARG A 454 14.87 3.85 -3.78
N LEU A 455 14.80 4.17 -5.05
CA LEU A 455 14.13 3.38 -6.08
C LEU A 455 15.14 2.82 -7.07
N SER A 456 14.95 1.56 -7.48
CA SER A 456 15.54 1.02 -8.71
C SER A 456 14.71 1.40 -9.92
N PHE A 457 15.30 1.25 -11.10
CA PHE A 457 14.63 1.43 -12.39
C PHE A 457 15.21 0.46 -13.43
N SER A 458 14.43 0.12 -14.45
CA SER A 458 14.91 -0.68 -15.58
C SER A 458 16.06 0.05 -16.29
N ALA A 459 17.10 -0.68 -16.71
CA ALA A 459 18.25 -0.09 -17.38
C ALA A 459 17.87 0.57 -18.72
N THR A 460 16.80 0.09 -19.35
CA THR A 460 16.22 0.65 -20.58
C THR A 460 15.22 1.79 -20.35
N CYS A 461 14.93 2.16 -19.09
CA CYS A 461 13.97 3.23 -18.78
C CYS A 461 14.48 4.61 -19.21
N PRO A 462 13.77 5.35 -20.07
CA PRO A 462 14.19 6.70 -20.46
C PRO A 462 14.27 7.66 -19.28
N GLU A 463 15.23 8.58 -19.29
CA GLU A 463 15.48 9.53 -18.18
C GLU A 463 14.25 10.38 -17.83
N GLN A 464 13.47 10.80 -18.83
CA GLN A 464 12.23 11.57 -18.61
C GLN A 464 11.18 10.76 -17.82
N ILE A 465 11.07 9.46 -18.11
CA ILE A 465 10.19 8.54 -17.39
C ILE A 465 10.72 8.33 -15.96
N GLN A 466 12.03 8.21 -15.77
CA GLN A 466 12.64 8.12 -14.44
C GLN A 466 12.37 9.37 -13.59
N TYR A 467 12.48 10.57 -14.17
CA TYR A 467 12.16 11.82 -13.49
C TYR A 467 10.68 11.85 -13.07
N LYS A 468 9.77 11.49 -13.98
CA LYS A 468 8.33 11.46 -13.68
C LYS A 468 8.00 10.42 -12.61
N MET A 469 8.59 9.23 -12.69
CA MET A 469 8.47 8.17 -11.68
C MET A 469 8.91 8.68 -10.30
N ARG A 470 10.07 9.35 -10.22
CA ARG A 470 10.55 9.99 -8.99
C ARG A 470 9.52 10.96 -8.44
N GLU A 471 8.98 11.87 -9.27
CA GLU A 471 7.96 12.83 -8.84
C GLU A 471 6.67 12.15 -8.34
N SER A 472 6.16 11.13 -9.04
CA SER A 472 4.96 10.41 -8.64
C SER A 472 5.15 9.69 -7.30
N PHE A 473 6.30 9.01 -7.12
CA PHE A 473 6.64 8.39 -5.85
C PHE A 473 6.85 9.41 -4.73
N GLU A 474 7.49 10.54 -5.02
CA GLU A 474 7.70 11.63 -4.07
C GLU A 474 6.37 12.18 -3.56
N ARG A 475 5.41 12.48 -4.45
CA ARG A 475 4.07 12.97 -4.06
C ARG A 475 3.31 11.93 -3.24
N GLY A 476 3.23 10.69 -3.71
CA GLY A 476 2.48 9.62 -3.05
C GLY A 476 3.04 9.29 -1.68
N ILE A 477 4.35 9.04 -1.58
CA ILE A 477 5.00 8.74 -0.29
C ILE A 477 4.91 9.94 0.65
N LYS A 478 5.10 11.17 0.18
CA LYS A 478 4.95 12.37 1.01
C LYS A 478 3.54 12.47 1.58
N LYS A 479 2.51 12.19 0.78
CA LYS A 479 1.11 12.16 1.23
C LYS A 479 0.84 11.08 2.28
N SER A 480 1.64 10.02 2.32
CA SER A 480 1.54 8.97 3.36
C SER A 480 2.12 9.38 4.73
N LEU A 481 2.88 10.48 4.78
CA LEU A 481 3.49 10.98 6.01
C LEU A 481 2.45 11.72 6.88
N PRO A 482 2.59 11.69 8.21
CA PRO A 482 1.77 12.51 9.11
C PRO A 482 1.79 13.99 8.70
N ALA A 483 0.63 14.65 8.67
CA ALA A 483 0.49 16.07 8.35
C ALA A 483 1.40 16.97 9.20
N SER A 484 1.59 16.62 10.47
CA SER A 484 2.52 17.26 11.40
C SER A 484 3.98 17.23 10.93
N ILE A 485 4.42 16.14 10.28
CA ILE A 485 5.75 16.07 9.65
C ILE A 485 5.76 16.87 8.35
N VAL A 486 4.75 16.71 7.50
CA VAL A 486 4.65 17.40 6.20
C VAL A 486 4.72 18.92 6.35
N ASN A 487 4.11 19.46 7.42
CA ASN A 487 4.07 20.89 7.71
C ASN A 487 5.23 21.38 8.58
N SER A 488 6.15 20.50 9.00
CA SER A 488 7.30 20.84 9.84
C SER A 488 8.57 21.16 9.02
N ASN A 489 9.63 21.60 9.71
CA ASN A 489 10.96 21.71 9.10
C ASN A 489 11.60 20.37 8.76
N GLU A 490 11.15 19.25 9.36
CA GLU A 490 11.72 17.92 9.10
C GLU A 490 11.49 17.46 7.67
N ILE A 491 10.45 17.98 7.00
CA ILE A 491 10.16 17.68 5.60
C ILE A 491 11.33 18.03 4.66
N LYS A 492 12.26 18.90 5.07
CA LYS A 492 13.49 19.22 4.32
C LYS A 492 14.43 18.02 4.19
N ASN A 493 14.33 17.05 5.09
CA ASN A 493 15.10 15.80 5.06
C ASN A 493 14.43 14.73 4.20
N PHE A 494 13.18 14.96 3.75
CA PHE A 494 12.46 14.01 2.91
C PHE A 494 13.09 13.96 1.51
N SER A 495 13.39 12.74 1.05
CA SER A 495 13.94 12.53 -0.29
C SER A 495 13.51 11.20 -0.87
N VAL A 496 13.21 11.23 -2.17
CA VAL A 496 12.92 10.07 -2.99
C VAL A 496 13.85 10.13 -4.20
N ASN A 497 14.75 9.15 -4.32
CA ASN A 497 15.78 9.14 -5.36
C ASN A 497 15.76 7.85 -6.18
N CYS A 498 15.66 7.97 -7.50
CA CYS A 498 16.02 6.90 -8.43
C CYS A 498 17.55 6.74 -8.38
N THR A 499 18.05 5.66 -7.79
CA THR A 499 19.45 5.57 -7.34
C THR A 499 20.35 4.90 -8.37
N CYS A 500 19.98 3.70 -8.82
CA CYS A 500 20.69 2.96 -9.84
C CYS A 500 19.73 1.98 -10.51
N SER A 501 20.14 1.41 -11.65
CA SER A 501 19.32 0.44 -12.35
C SER A 501 19.16 -0.87 -11.55
N GLU A 502 18.10 -1.63 -11.83
CA GLU A 502 17.83 -2.95 -11.25
C GLU A 502 19.04 -3.89 -11.31
N PRO A 503 19.69 -4.12 -12.47
CA PRO A 503 20.87 -4.98 -12.52
C PRO A 503 22.09 -4.38 -11.78
N ALA A 504 22.25 -3.05 -11.71
CA ALA A 504 23.33 -2.43 -10.95
C ALA A 504 23.14 -2.59 -9.43
N ALA A 505 21.90 -2.44 -8.94
CA ALA A 505 21.56 -2.72 -7.55
C ALA A 505 21.80 -4.19 -7.22
N TYR A 506 21.42 -5.11 -8.11
CA TYR A 506 21.70 -6.53 -7.92
C TYR A 506 23.22 -6.81 -7.85
N ALA A 507 24.04 -6.16 -8.67
CA ALA A 507 25.50 -6.26 -8.60
C ALA A 507 26.05 -5.81 -7.23
N VAL A 508 25.49 -4.76 -6.64
CA VAL A 508 25.82 -4.31 -5.27
C VAL A 508 25.50 -5.41 -4.26
N CYS A 509 24.30 -6.01 -4.34
CA CYS A 509 23.91 -7.10 -3.44
C CYS A 509 24.86 -8.29 -3.57
N ALA A 510 25.19 -8.68 -4.82
CA ALA A 510 26.09 -9.77 -5.12
C ALA A 510 27.49 -9.54 -4.54
N LEU A 511 28.09 -8.37 -4.79
CA LEU A 511 29.42 -8.05 -4.27
C LEU A 511 29.42 -7.96 -2.73
N ALA A 512 28.40 -7.35 -2.13
CA ALA A 512 28.30 -7.28 -0.67
C ALA A 512 28.23 -8.67 -0.02
N CYS A 513 27.43 -9.59 -0.61
CA CYS A 513 27.30 -10.95 -0.11
C CYS A 513 28.54 -11.80 -0.35
N MET A 514 29.09 -11.75 -1.55
CA MET A 514 30.11 -12.69 -2.02
C MET A 514 31.54 -12.20 -1.74
N GLY A 515 31.75 -10.88 -1.77
CA GLY A 515 33.08 -10.29 -1.81
C GLY A 515 33.86 -10.64 -3.08
N VAL A 516 35.02 -10.00 -3.23
CA VAL A 516 35.89 -10.24 -4.39
C VAL A 516 36.74 -11.50 -4.16
N PRO A 517 36.80 -12.45 -5.11
CA PRO A 517 37.76 -13.55 -5.09
C PRO A 517 39.19 -13.10 -4.81
N SER A 518 39.90 -13.85 -3.96
CA SER A 518 41.29 -13.53 -3.58
C SER A 518 42.22 -13.44 -4.81
N HIS A 519 42.01 -14.29 -5.82
CA HIS A 519 42.80 -14.33 -7.05
C HIS A 519 42.45 -13.23 -8.07
N PHE A 520 41.34 -12.49 -7.88
CA PHE A 520 40.86 -11.48 -8.83
C PHE A 520 40.68 -10.08 -8.23
N ARG A 521 41.36 -9.76 -7.12
CA ARG A 521 41.22 -8.49 -6.38
C ARG A 521 41.28 -7.18 -7.19
N LYS A 522 41.83 -7.19 -8.41
CA LYS A 522 41.94 -6.01 -9.28
C LYS A 522 41.19 -6.10 -10.62
N HIS A 523 40.67 -7.27 -11.01
CA HIS A 523 40.16 -7.50 -12.36
C HIS A 523 39.03 -8.54 -12.39
N PHE A 524 38.07 -8.49 -11.46
CA PHE A 524 36.92 -9.39 -11.48
C PHE A 524 35.80 -8.84 -12.38
N PHE A 525 35.73 -9.30 -13.63
CA PHE A 525 34.67 -8.91 -14.56
C PHE A 525 33.37 -9.64 -14.26
N TYR A 526 32.28 -8.89 -14.18
CA TYR A 526 30.95 -9.43 -13.99
C TYR A 526 30.01 -8.95 -15.10
N GLY A 527 28.95 -9.72 -15.33
CA GLY A 527 27.77 -9.30 -16.05
C GLY A 527 26.52 -9.72 -15.28
N ILE A 528 25.53 -8.83 -15.16
CA ILE A 528 24.21 -9.16 -14.59
C ILE A 528 23.24 -9.30 -15.75
N PHE A 529 22.58 -10.46 -15.83
CA PHE A 529 21.48 -10.72 -16.74
C PHE A 529 20.18 -10.73 -15.90
N ASP A 530 19.54 -9.57 -15.78
CA ASP A 530 18.32 -9.41 -15.00
C ASP A 530 17.10 -9.68 -15.87
N PHE A 531 16.55 -10.89 -15.76
CA PHE A 531 15.39 -11.32 -16.53
C PHE A 531 14.13 -11.24 -15.65
N GLY A 532 13.43 -10.11 -15.76
CA GLY A 532 12.24 -9.79 -15.00
C GLY A 532 10.93 -10.25 -15.64
N GLY A 533 9.83 -9.72 -15.12
CA GLY A 533 8.49 -9.97 -15.65
C GLY A 533 8.20 -9.17 -16.92
N GLY A 534 8.63 -7.90 -16.98
CA GLY A 534 8.34 -7.01 -18.12
C GLY A 534 9.52 -6.66 -19.01
N THR A 535 10.76 -6.84 -18.55
CA THR A 535 11.99 -6.47 -19.27
C THR A 535 13.10 -7.47 -18.96
N CYS A 536 14.15 -7.45 -19.79
CA CYS A 536 15.41 -8.08 -19.48
C CYS A 536 16.51 -7.01 -19.56
N ASP A 537 17.18 -6.72 -18.45
CA ASP A 537 18.12 -5.63 -18.31
C ASP A 537 19.53 -6.15 -18.01
N PHE A 538 20.55 -5.48 -18.55
CA PHE A 538 21.95 -5.89 -18.47
C PHE A 538 22.81 -4.86 -17.76
N ASN A 539 23.81 -5.33 -17.01
CA ASN A 539 24.85 -4.51 -16.43
C ASN A 539 26.20 -5.20 -16.49
N TYR A 540 27.26 -4.48 -16.85
CA TYR A 540 28.62 -5.02 -16.94
C TYR A 540 29.58 -4.13 -16.15
N GLY A 541 30.56 -4.76 -15.52
CA GLY A 541 31.56 -4.00 -14.79
C GLY A 541 32.70 -4.82 -14.23
N VAL A 542 33.48 -4.17 -13.37
CA VAL A 542 34.57 -4.78 -12.62
C VAL A 542 34.34 -4.58 -11.12
N TRP A 543 34.44 -5.65 -10.34
CA TRP A 543 34.48 -5.56 -8.89
C TRP A 543 35.90 -5.31 -8.38
N GLY A 544 35.99 -4.52 -7.31
CA GLY A 544 37.23 -4.33 -6.56
C GLY A 544 37.01 -3.83 -5.15
N ILE A 545 38.12 -3.43 -4.54
CA ILE A 545 38.20 -2.94 -3.16
C ILE A 545 39.00 -1.64 -3.18
N GLU A 546 38.51 -0.62 -2.49
CA GLU A 546 39.18 0.67 -2.30
C GLU A 546 39.30 0.96 -0.79
N GLN A 547 40.44 1.54 -0.38
CA GLN A 547 40.62 1.97 1.00
C GLN A 547 39.82 3.24 1.27
N ASP A 548 38.86 3.16 2.18
CA ASP A 548 38.20 4.32 2.74
C ASP A 548 39.12 4.97 3.78
N LYS A 549 39.75 6.09 3.38
CA LYS A 549 40.67 6.84 4.24
C LYS A 549 39.99 7.43 5.47
N SER A 550 38.69 7.71 5.41
CA SER A 550 37.95 8.34 6.51
C SER A 550 37.50 7.32 7.57
N LEU A 551 37.19 6.09 7.15
CA LEU A 551 36.74 5.02 8.03
C LEU A 551 37.85 4.00 8.38
N HIS A 552 39.06 4.20 7.86
CA HIS A 552 40.20 3.29 7.99
C HIS A 552 39.84 1.82 7.69
N ARG A 553 38.97 1.60 6.69
CA ARG A 553 38.50 0.26 6.29
C ARG A 553 38.44 0.11 4.77
N ASP A 554 38.57 -1.12 4.32
CA ASP A 554 38.36 -1.48 2.92
C ASP A 554 36.85 -1.46 2.61
N LYS A 555 36.48 -0.79 1.51
CA LYS A 555 35.11 -0.72 0.99
C LYS A 555 35.05 -1.36 -0.39
N TYR A 556 33.98 -2.09 -0.67
CA TYR A 556 33.79 -2.65 -2.01
C TYR A 556 33.45 -1.56 -3.01
N LYS A 557 33.92 -1.73 -4.24
CA LYS A 557 33.68 -0.80 -5.33
C LYS A 557 33.33 -1.54 -6.61
N ILE A 558 32.38 -0.99 -7.34
CA ILE A 558 31.96 -1.43 -8.66
C ILE A 558 32.33 -0.34 -9.66
N TRP A 559 33.14 -0.68 -10.66
CA TRP A 559 33.31 0.15 -11.85
C TRP A 559 32.38 -0.36 -12.94
N MET A 560 31.26 0.33 -13.12
CA MET A 560 30.26 -0.02 -14.12
C MET A 560 30.76 0.45 -15.48
N LEU A 561 30.89 -0.48 -16.43
CA LEU A 561 31.48 -0.22 -17.75
C LEU A 561 30.42 -0.11 -18.85
N GLY A 562 29.30 -0.82 -18.70
CA GLY A 562 28.24 -0.80 -19.71
C GLY A 562 26.91 -1.30 -19.17
N ASN A 563 25.86 -1.00 -19.93
CA ASN A 563 24.49 -1.45 -19.69
C ASN A 563 23.78 -1.75 -21.03
N GLY A 564 22.62 -2.39 -20.93
CA GLY A 564 21.76 -2.70 -22.07
C GLY A 564 20.48 -3.37 -21.62
N GLY A 565 19.70 -3.91 -22.55
CA GLY A 565 18.52 -4.69 -22.24
C GLY A 565 17.56 -4.81 -23.43
N ASP A 566 16.54 -5.66 -23.28
CA ASP A 566 15.40 -5.81 -24.18
C ASP A 566 14.10 -5.49 -23.39
N PRO A 567 13.40 -4.39 -23.73
CA PRO A 567 12.17 -3.98 -23.05
C PRO A 567 10.97 -4.88 -23.36
N PHE A 568 11.08 -5.80 -24.32
CA PHE A 568 10.05 -6.76 -24.70
C PHE A 568 10.37 -8.20 -24.27
N LEU A 569 11.58 -8.46 -23.76
CA LEU A 569 11.95 -9.75 -23.20
C LEU A 569 11.64 -9.81 -21.70
N GLY A 570 10.41 -10.11 -21.35
CA GLY A 570 9.98 -10.33 -19.96
C GLY A 570 9.11 -11.57 -19.86
N GLY A 571 9.06 -12.22 -18.69
CA GLY A 571 8.21 -13.42 -18.52
C GLY A 571 6.73 -13.19 -18.86
N GLU A 572 6.17 -12.03 -18.54
CA GLU A 572 4.78 -11.66 -18.88
C GLU A 572 4.63 -11.33 -20.37
N ASN A 573 5.56 -10.56 -20.96
CA ASN A 573 5.54 -10.28 -22.40
C ASN A 573 5.68 -11.57 -23.23
N LEU A 574 6.50 -12.51 -22.78
CA LEU A 574 6.62 -13.82 -23.43
C LEU A 574 5.32 -14.60 -23.34
N LEU A 575 4.62 -14.58 -22.20
CA LEU A 575 3.30 -15.21 -22.10
C LEU A 575 2.27 -14.57 -23.03
N GLU A 576 2.25 -13.24 -23.16
CA GLU A 576 1.39 -12.55 -24.13
C GLU A 576 1.73 -12.94 -25.58
N LEU A 577 3.02 -13.01 -25.91
CA LEU A 577 3.48 -13.47 -27.23
C LEU A 577 3.06 -14.93 -27.50
N LEU A 578 3.14 -15.80 -26.49
CA LEU A 578 2.67 -17.18 -26.56
C LEU A 578 1.15 -17.26 -26.74
N ALA A 579 0.39 -16.38 -26.09
CA ALA A 579 -1.06 -16.29 -26.29
C ALA A 579 -1.41 -15.93 -27.74
N VAL A 580 -0.67 -15.00 -28.35
CA VAL A 580 -0.81 -14.72 -29.79
C VAL A 580 -0.47 -15.96 -30.62
N GLN A 581 0.61 -16.68 -30.29
CA GLN A 581 0.97 -17.89 -31.01
C GLN A 581 -0.11 -18.98 -30.93
N VAL A 582 -0.74 -19.17 -29.76
CA VAL A 582 -1.90 -20.07 -29.59
C VAL A 582 -3.03 -19.69 -30.54
N CYS A 583 -3.32 -18.40 -30.62
CA CYS A 583 -4.36 -17.87 -31.50
C CYS A 583 -4.02 -18.05 -32.98
N MET A 584 -2.75 -17.92 -33.36
CA MET A 584 -2.29 -18.14 -34.73
C MET A 584 -2.31 -19.61 -35.13
N ASP A 585 -1.91 -20.51 -34.23
CA ASP A 585 -1.92 -21.96 -34.46
C ASP A 585 -3.37 -22.49 -34.64
N GLU A 586 -4.35 -21.82 -34.03
CA GLU A 586 -5.78 -22.20 -34.06
C GLU A 586 -6.68 -21.09 -34.65
N LYS A 587 -6.15 -20.38 -35.67
CA LYS A 587 -6.75 -19.15 -36.22
C LYS A 587 -8.19 -19.36 -36.70
N GLU A 588 -8.47 -20.45 -37.40
CA GLU A 588 -9.81 -20.76 -37.90
C GLU A 588 -10.81 -20.94 -36.75
N TRP A 589 -10.42 -21.64 -35.68
CA TRP A 589 -11.30 -21.94 -34.56
C TRP A 589 -11.69 -20.67 -33.81
N PHE A 590 -10.74 -19.80 -33.47
CA PHE A 590 -11.03 -18.53 -32.81
C PHE A 590 -11.94 -17.63 -33.67
N ARG A 591 -11.68 -17.58 -34.99
CA ARG A 591 -12.51 -16.82 -35.93
C ARG A 591 -13.94 -17.36 -35.97
N GLU A 592 -14.13 -18.67 -36.07
CA GLU A 592 -15.46 -19.32 -36.08
C GLU A 592 -16.23 -19.10 -34.78
N GLN A 593 -15.54 -19.07 -33.64
CA GLN A 593 -16.16 -18.83 -32.34
C GLN A 593 -16.36 -17.35 -32.01
N GLY A 594 -15.86 -16.42 -32.84
CA GLY A 594 -15.99 -14.97 -32.61
C GLY A 594 -15.14 -14.44 -31.46
N TYR A 595 -14.03 -15.12 -31.14
CA TYR A 595 -13.09 -14.70 -30.10
C TYR A 595 -12.00 -13.82 -30.68
N LYS A 596 -11.73 -12.68 -30.03
CA LYS A 596 -10.60 -11.80 -30.32
C LYS A 596 -9.74 -11.59 -29.08
N ILE A 597 -8.50 -11.13 -29.25
CA ILE A 597 -7.64 -10.72 -28.13
C ILE A 597 -7.15 -9.28 -28.32
N SER A 598 -6.80 -8.62 -27.23
CA SER A 598 -6.07 -7.35 -27.34
C SER A 598 -4.66 -7.59 -27.86
N ARG A 599 -4.14 -6.62 -28.61
CA ARG A 599 -2.82 -6.72 -29.22
C ARG A 599 -1.73 -6.53 -28.17
N PRO A 600 -0.84 -7.53 -27.95
CA PRO A 600 0.30 -7.35 -27.06
C PRO A 600 1.31 -6.36 -27.60
N ARG A 601 1.97 -5.64 -26.70
CA ARG A 601 3.00 -4.65 -27.05
C ARG A 601 4.21 -5.28 -27.73
N CYS A 602 4.54 -6.52 -27.37
CA CYS A 602 5.70 -7.25 -27.89
C CYS A 602 5.44 -7.95 -29.24
N TYR A 603 4.29 -7.72 -29.89
CA TYR A 603 3.91 -8.36 -31.15
C TYR A 603 3.83 -7.37 -32.32
N GLU A 604 4.66 -7.61 -33.34
CA GLU A 604 4.80 -6.74 -34.53
C GLU A 604 4.09 -7.27 -35.80
N GLY A 605 3.36 -8.40 -35.74
CA GLY A 605 2.74 -9.01 -36.94
C GLY A 605 1.44 -8.34 -37.42
N GLY A 606 1.05 -8.54 -38.69
CA GLY A 606 0.00 -7.75 -39.36
C GLY A 606 -1.42 -8.34 -39.39
N ASP A 607 -1.73 -9.35 -38.57
CA ASP A 607 -3.03 -10.04 -38.58
C ASP A 607 -4.14 -9.26 -37.84
N GLU A 608 -4.58 -8.14 -38.41
CA GLU A 608 -5.54 -7.22 -37.77
C GLU A 608 -6.92 -7.85 -37.45
N ASP A 609 -7.35 -8.86 -38.20
CA ASP A 609 -8.66 -9.51 -38.04
C ASP A 609 -8.86 -10.14 -36.65
N PHE A 610 -7.76 -10.46 -35.96
CA PHE A 610 -7.75 -11.14 -34.67
C PHE A 610 -7.72 -10.18 -33.46
N PHE A 611 -7.29 -8.94 -33.70
CA PHE A 611 -7.06 -7.98 -32.65
C PHE A 611 -8.26 -7.05 -32.45
N SER A 612 -8.50 -6.68 -31.19
CA SER A 612 -9.49 -5.66 -30.85
C SER A 612 -9.15 -4.94 -29.56
N VAL A 613 -9.64 -3.70 -29.46
CA VAL A 613 -9.52 -2.85 -28.26
C VAL A 613 -10.70 -3.04 -27.29
N SER A 614 -11.55 -4.03 -27.52
CA SER A 614 -12.71 -4.34 -26.67
C SER A 614 -12.31 -4.92 -25.29
N SER A 615 -13.23 -4.87 -24.33
CA SER A 615 -12.99 -5.39 -22.98
C SER A 615 -12.90 -6.92 -22.98
N GLU A 616 -13.68 -7.55 -23.84
CA GLU A 616 -13.73 -8.98 -24.09
C GLU A 616 -12.38 -9.45 -24.64
N ALA A 617 -11.82 -8.70 -25.59
CA ALA A 617 -10.51 -8.98 -26.16
C ALA A 617 -9.39 -8.85 -25.12
N ALA A 618 -9.45 -7.85 -24.25
CA ALA A 618 -8.50 -7.70 -23.15
C ALA A 618 -8.59 -8.86 -22.15
N ASN A 619 -9.81 -9.26 -21.77
CA ASN A 619 -10.04 -10.42 -20.91
C ASN A 619 -9.51 -11.71 -21.54
N ASN A 620 -9.73 -11.92 -22.83
CA ASN A 620 -9.29 -13.13 -23.52
C ASN A 620 -7.76 -13.25 -23.53
N LEU A 621 -7.03 -12.15 -23.75
CA LEU A 621 -5.57 -12.14 -23.65
C LEU A 621 -5.12 -12.53 -22.24
N GLU A 622 -5.65 -11.87 -21.21
CA GLU A 622 -5.31 -12.11 -19.80
C GLU A 622 -5.62 -13.56 -19.39
N PHE A 623 -6.78 -14.06 -19.79
CA PHE A 623 -7.18 -15.44 -19.54
C PHE A 623 -6.20 -16.43 -20.16
N LEU A 624 -5.84 -16.25 -21.45
CA LEU A 624 -4.86 -17.11 -22.13
C LEU A 624 -3.49 -17.07 -21.46
N VAL A 625 -3.00 -15.88 -21.09
CA VAL A 625 -1.73 -15.70 -20.36
C VAL A 625 -1.72 -16.53 -19.08
N GLU A 626 -2.78 -16.49 -18.27
CA GLU A 626 -2.87 -17.28 -17.04
C GLU A 626 -2.98 -18.79 -17.31
N GLN A 627 -3.68 -19.22 -18.36
CA GLN A 627 -3.74 -20.63 -18.75
C GLN A 627 -2.39 -21.17 -19.24
N LEU A 628 -1.55 -20.32 -19.84
CA LEU A 628 -0.23 -20.69 -20.38
C LEU A 628 0.88 -20.70 -19.31
N ARG A 629 0.72 -19.92 -18.25
CA ARG A 629 1.73 -19.71 -17.21
C ARG A 629 2.25 -21.02 -16.62
N ASN A 630 1.36 -21.89 -16.15
CA ASN A 630 1.76 -23.14 -15.52
C ASN A 630 2.31 -24.18 -16.52
N PRO A 631 1.58 -24.57 -17.59
CA PRO A 631 1.99 -25.67 -18.46
C PRO A 631 3.17 -25.34 -19.39
N ILE A 632 3.41 -24.07 -19.72
CA ILE A 632 4.46 -23.68 -20.67
C ILE A 632 5.63 -22.97 -19.97
N TRP A 633 5.37 -22.04 -19.06
CA TRP A 633 6.43 -21.18 -18.49
C TRP A 633 7.00 -21.71 -17.17
N GLU A 634 6.15 -22.05 -16.19
CA GLU A 634 6.59 -22.50 -14.86
C GLU A 634 6.95 -24.00 -14.83
N LYS A 635 6.29 -24.84 -15.65
CA LYS A 635 6.56 -26.28 -15.75
C LYS A 635 6.78 -26.74 -17.20
N PRO A 636 7.81 -26.21 -17.89
CA PRO A 636 8.09 -26.57 -19.28
C PRO A 636 8.53 -28.03 -19.44
N ASP A 637 9.12 -28.63 -18.41
CA ASP A 637 9.66 -30.00 -18.41
C ASP A 637 8.57 -31.09 -18.21
N ASP A 638 7.29 -30.74 -18.18
CA ASP A 638 6.21 -31.72 -18.12
C ASP A 638 6.11 -32.49 -19.45
N ASN A 639 6.24 -33.83 -19.38
CA ASN A 639 6.35 -34.76 -20.53
C ASN A 639 5.13 -34.78 -21.48
N SER A 640 4.04 -34.09 -21.15
CA SER A 640 2.89 -33.95 -22.04
C SER A 640 3.22 -33.05 -23.23
N GLU A 641 3.00 -33.54 -24.46
CA GLU A 641 3.13 -32.74 -25.70
C GLU A 641 1.97 -31.75 -25.89
N GLU A 642 0.86 -31.94 -25.16
CA GLU A 642 -0.34 -31.11 -25.22
C GLU A 642 -0.66 -30.49 -23.85
N PHE A 643 -1.45 -29.42 -23.86
CA PHE A 643 -2.09 -28.87 -22.67
C PHE A 643 -3.54 -28.47 -22.99
N GLU A 644 -4.35 -28.30 -21.96
CA GLU A 644 -5.77 -27.97 -22.08
C GLU A 644 -6.08 -26.61 -21.47
N ILE A 645 -6.93 -25.82 -22.13
CA ILE A 645 -7.47 -24.56 -21.59
C ILE A 645 -8.99 -24.65 -21.52
N TYR A 646 -9.59 -23.94 -20.56
CA TYR A 646 -11.04 -23.86 -20.43
C TYR A 646 -11.64 -22.85 -21.42
N ILE A 647 -12.56 -23.31 -22.29
CA ILE A 647 -13.22 -22.43 -23.26
C ILE A 647 -14.14 -21.42 -22.56
N SER A 648 -14.71 -21.80 -21.40
CA SER A 648 -15.63 -20.97 -20.62
C SER A 648 -15.03 -19.66 -20.11
N GLY A 649 -13.72 -19.48 -20.18
CA GLY A 649 -13.05 -18.22 -19.83
C GLY A 649 -12.94 -17.22 -20.99
N LEU A 650 -13.24 -17.64 -22.22
CA LEU A 650 -13.20 -16.80 -23.42
C LEU A 650 -14.56 -16.14 -23.68
N MET A 651 -14.53 -14.87 -24.06
CA MET A 651 -15.69 -14.01 -24.33
C MET A 651 -15.78 -13.68 -25.82
N GLN A 652 -16.98 -13.79 -26.39
CA GLN A 652 -17.26 -13.40 -27.77
C GLN A 652 -17.44 -11.88 -27.87
N GLU A 653 -17.00 -11.28 -28.97
CA GLU A 653 -17.26 -9.84 -29.21
C GLU A 653 -18.75 -9.58 -29.48
N GLY A 654 -19.27 -8.47 -28.93
CA GLY A 654 -20.61 -7.96 -29.26
C GLY A 654 -21.78 -8.66 -28.57
N MET A 655 -21.53 -9.48 -27.55
CA MET A 655 -22.57 -10.09 -26.72
C MET A 655 -22.85 -9.17 -25.52
N ASP A 656 -23.90 -8.34 -25.62
CA ASP A 656 -24.35 -7.49 -24.52
C ASP A 656 -24.57 -8.32 -23.26
N SER A 657 -23.91 -7.96 -22.17
CA SER A 657 -24.07 -8.61 -20.85
C SER A 657 -25.40 -8.25 -20.17
N GLY A 658 -26.39 -7.76 -20.93
CA GLY A 658 -27.67 -7.24 -20.45
C GLY A 658 -28.85 -8.04 -20.99
N ASN A 659 -29.17 -9.14 -20.31
CA ASN A 659 -30.50 -9.77 -20.15
C ASN A 659 -30.34 -11.29 -19.93
N ASP A 660 -29.91 -11.69 -18.73
CA ASP A 660 -29.97 -13.10 -18.30
C ASP A 660 -31.26 -13.41 -17.51
N ASP A 661 -32.40 -12.88 -17.98
CA ASP A 661 -33.74 -13.28 -17.54
C ASP A 661 -34.37 -14.36 -18.45
N SER A 662 -33.61 -14.91 -19.41
CA SER A 662 -34.11 -15.94 -20.34
C SER A 662 -33.49 -17.33 -20.19
N LYS A 663 -32.82 -17.61 -19.07
CA LYS A 663 -32.44 -18.98 -18.67
C LYS A 663 -33.36 -19.59 -17.59
N GLU A 664 -34.64 -19.25 -17.60
CA GLU A 664 -35.70 -20.11 -17.03
C GLU A 664 -36.63 -20.62 -18.14
N SER A 665 -36.12 -21.48 -19.03
CA SER A 665 -36.96 -22.34 -19.87
C SER A 665 -36.19 -23.54 -20.38
N LYS A 666 -36.05 -24.54 -19.50
CA LYS A 666 -36.20 -25.99 -19.74
C LYS A 666 -35.61 -26.75 -18.56
N LYS A 667 -36.38 -26.85 -17.46
CA LYS A 667 -36.30 -28.03 -16.58
C LYS A 667 -36.84 -29.23 -17.36
N GLY A 668 -36.00 -29.73 -18.26
CA GLY A 668 -36.09 -31.09 -18.77
C GLY A 668 -35.17 -31.93 -17.91
N ASP A 669 -35.77 -32.87 -17.20
CA ASP A 669 -35.11 -33.85 -16.35
C ASP A 669 -34.07 -34.64 -17.16
N ASN A 670 -32.80 -34.33 -16.94
CA ASN A 670 -31.67 -35.21 -17.23
C ASN A 670 -30.46 -34.69 -16.46
N GLY A 671 -30.19 -35.32 -15.33
CA GLY A 671 -28.91 -35.21 -14.64
C GLY A 671 -27.80 -35.63 -15.59
N ASN A 672 -27.09 -34.67 -16.18
CA ASN A 672 -25.81 -34.91 -16.82
C ASN A 672 -25.00 -33.61 -16.93
N LYS A 673 -23.92 -33.55 -16.14
CA LYS A 673 -22.66 -32.85 -16.39
C LYS A 673 -22.76 -31.55 -17.20
N THR A 674 -22.77 -30.40 -16.53
CA THR A 674 -22.06 -29.20 -17.02
C THR A 674 -20.57 -29.52 -17.09
N SER A 675 -20.18 -30.31 -18.10
CA SER A 675 -18.78 -30.57 -18.40
C SER A 675 -18.18 -29.26 -18.89
N LYS A 676 -17.29 -28.66 -18.09
CA LYS A 676 -16.43 -27.56 -18.52
C LYS A 676 -15.76 -27.99 -19.84
N MET A 677 -16.13 -27.38 -20.97
CA MET A 677 -15.51 -27.71 -22.25
C MET A 677 -14.07 -27.19 -22.24
N MET A 678 -13.11 -28.10 -22.44
CA MET A 678 -11.69 -27.80 -22.55
C MET A 678 -11.23 -28.06 -23.99
N LYS A 679 -10.33 -27.21 -24.51
CA LYS A 679 -9.69 -27.42 -25.82
C LYS A 679 -8.20 -27.71 -25.61
N LYS A 680 -7.69 -28.66 -26.40
CA LYS A 680 -6.29 -29.09 -26.40
C LYS A 680 -5.46 -28.28 -27.37
N PHE A 681 -4.22 -28.01 -26.99
CA PHE A 681 -3.23 -27.24 -27.75
C PHE A 681 -1.86 -27.93 -27.69
N SER A 682 -1.07 -27.82 -28.76
CA SER A 682 0.31 -28.34 -28.79
C SER A 682 1.27 -27.42 -28.02
N LYS A 683 2.20 -28.00 -27.27
CA LYS A 683 3.29 -27.25 -26.61
C LYS A 683 4.46 -26.94 -27.55
N THR A 684 4.61 -27.66 -28.65
CA THR A 684 5.85 -27.68 -29.44
C THR A 684 6.19 -26.34 -30.09
N SER A 685 5.23 -25.67 -30.73
CA SER A 685 5.40 -24.34 -31.32
C SER A 685 5.75 -23.30 -30.25
N LEU A 686 5.03 -23.35 -29.13
CA LEU A 686 5.17 -22.46 -27.98
C LEU A 686 6.55 -22.56 -27.33
N LEU A 687 7.01 -23.78 -27.00
CA LEU A 687 8.33 -23.99 -26.40
C LEU A 687 9.45 -23.58 -27.36
N ARG A 688 9.30 -23.82 -28.67
CA ARG A 688 10.29 -23.39 -29.68
C ARG A 688 10.39 -21.87 -29.74
N LEU A 689 9.26 -21.16 -29.76
CA LEU A 689 9.22 -19.70 -29.75
C LEU A 689 9.84 -19.14 -28.46
N LEU A 690 9.53 -19.77 -27.33
CA LEU A 690 10.05 -19.38 -26.02
C LEU A 690 11.58 -19.48 -25.96
N VAL A 691 12.14 -20.65 -26.30
CA VAL A 691 13.60 -20.89 -26.32
C VAL A 691 14.28 -19.94 -27.31
N LYS A 692 13.67 -19.71 -28.48
CA LYS A 692 14.19 -18.76 -29.47
C LYS A 692 14.33 -17.35 -28.88
N ARG A 693 13.29 -16.82 -28.23
CA ARG A 693 13.33 -15.47 -27.64
C ARG A 693 14.33 -15.36 -26.48
N ILE A 694 14.44 -16.40 -25.64
CA ILE A 694 15.46 -16.46 -24.59
C ILE A 694 16.87 -16.43 -25.21
N TYR A 695 17.11 -17.24 -26.24
CA TYR A 695 18.39 -17.29 -26.94
C TYR A 695 18.76 -15.93 -27.55
N GLU A 696 17.81 -15.22 -28.16
CA GLU A 696 18.01 -13.87 -28.70
C GLU A 696 18.41 -12.87 -27.62
N GLY A 697 17.81 -12.94 -26.43
CA GLY A 697 18.21 -12.13 -25.28
C GLY A 697 19.63 -12.41 -24.79
N ILE A 698 20.01 -13.69 -24.73
CA ILE A 698 21.37 -14.10 -24.36
C ILE A 698 22.38 -13.62 -25.41
N ALA A 699 22.04 -13.71 -26.69
CA ALA A 699 22.87 -13.18 -27.77
C ALA A 699 23.08 -11.66 -27.61
N ALA A 700 22.00 -10.91 -27.35
CA ALA A 700 22.06 -9.47 -27.12
C ALA A 700 22.91 -9.10 -25.89
N PHE A 701 22.89 -9.92 -24.83
CA PHE A 701 23.76 -9.75 -23.67
C PHE A 701 25.25 -9.84 -24.06
N PHE A 702 25.67 -10.93 -24.72
CA PHE A 702 27.07 -11.07 -25.13
C PHE A 702 27.49 -10.03 -26.15
N ASP A 703 26.64 -9.69 -27.14
CA ASP A 703 26.92 -8.63 -28.11
C ASP A 703 27.09 -7.27 -27.41
N THR A 704 26.27 -6.95 -26.42
CA THR A 704 26.42 -5.72 -25.63
C THR A 704 27.71 -5.73 -24.80
N PHE A 705 28.06 -6.87 -24.18
CA PHE A 705 29.32 -7.00 -23.47
C PHE A 705 30.52 -6.79 -24.40
N TYR A 706 30.48 -7.38 -25.59
CA TYR A 706 31.53 -7.19 -26.58
C TYR A 706 31.69 -5.73 -26.99
N ARG A 707 30.58 -5.02 -27.20
CA ARG A 707 30.59 -3.59 -27.47
C ARG A 707 31.24 -2.80 -26.33
N THR A 708 30.87 -3.14 -25.10
CA THR A 708 31.43 -2.51 -23.88
C THR A 708 32.94 -2.71 -23.79
N LEU A 709 33.46 -3.88 -24.14
CA LEU A 709 34.92 -4.12 -24.17
C LEU A 709 35.63 -3.26 -25.22
N GLU A 710 35.03 -3.10 -26.40
CA GLU A 710 35.60 -2.26 -27.47
C GLU A 710 35.65 -0.79 -27.06
N GLU A 711 34.59 -0.29 -26.44
CA GLU A 711 34.52 1.06 -25.87
C GLU A 711 35.61 1.31 -24.82
N GLU A 712 35.88 0.31 -23.99
CA GLU A 712 36.93 0.31 -22.98
C GLU A 712 38.34 0.06 -23.54
N GLY A 713 38.48 -0.10 -24.86
CA GLY A 713 39.76 -0.39 -25.52
C GLY A 713 40.35 -1.77 -25.15
N LYS A 714 39.53 -2.70 -24.67
CA LYS A 714 39.93 -4.03 -24.24
C LYS A 714 39.67 -5.06 -25.34
N LYS A 715 40.73 -5.75 -25.77
CA LYS A 715 40.61 -6.84 -26.76
C LYS A 715 40.12 -8.14 -26.14
N GLU A 716 40.52 -8.42 -24.91
CA GLU A 716 40.16 -9.66 -24.21
C GLU A 716 40.06 -9.46 -22.70
N VAL A 717 39.36 -10.38 -22.03
CA VAL A 717 39.25 -10.48 -20.57
C VAL A 717 39.55 -11.91 -20.09
N PRO A 718 40.16 -12.07 -18.89
CA PRO A 718 40.54 -13.39 -18.39
C PRO A 718 39.32 -14.22 -17.97
N GLN A 719 38.21 -13.57 -17.61
CA GLN A 719 36.97 -14.22 -17.20
C GLN A 719 35.76 -13.29 -17.39
N LEU A 720 34.57 -13.86 -17.30
CA LEU A 720 33.31 -13.15 -17.10
C LEU A 720 32.43 -13.98 -16.17
N CYS A 721 32.12 -13.46 -14.99
CA CYS A 721 31.14 -14.09 -14.10
C CYS A 721 29.76 -13.50 -14.38
N VAL A 722 28.88 -14.29 -14.99
CA VAL A 722 27.50 -13.92 -15.31
C VAL A 722 26.61 -14.28 -14.13
N PHE A 723 25.94 -13.29 -13.56
CA PHE A 723 24.93 -13.48 -12.52
C PHE A 723 23.55 -13.40 -13.14
N LEU A 724 22.81 -14.48 -13.02
CA LEU A 724 21.40 -14.52 -13.35
C LEU A 724 20.61 -13.80 -12.25
N ALA A 725 19.81 -12.82 -12.63
CA ALA A 725 18.98 -12.03 -11.75
C ALA A 725 17.54 -11.97 -12.27
N GLY A 726 16.61 -11.52 -11.43
CA GLY A 726 15.20 -11.45 -11.80
C GLY A 726 14.48 -12.80 -11.69
N SER A 727 13.15 -12.74 -11.71
CA SER A 727 12.33 -13.92 -11.43
C SER A 727 12.35 -14.96 -12.54
N SER A 728 12.52 -14.53 -13.79
CA SER A 728 12.49 -15.42 -14.96
C SER A 728 13.75 -16.29 -15.06
N CYS A 729 14.86 -15.83 -14.49
CA CYS A 729 16.10 -16.58 -14.38
C CYS A 729 16.04 -17.81 -13.47
N ARG A 730 14.96 -17.99 -12.69
CA ARG A 730 14.71 -19.25 -11.95
C ARG A 730 14.29 -20.41 -12.87
N SER A 731 13.91 -20.11 -14.12
CA SER A 731 13.55 -21.15 -15.08
C SER A 731 14.78 -21.93 -15.54
N LYS A 732 14.67 -23.26 -15.48
CA LYS A 732 15.72 -24.17 -15.99
C LYS A 732 15.99 -23.99 -17.48
N LEU A 733 14.99 -23.55 -18.25
CA LEU A 733 15.17 -23.25 -19.67
C LEU A 733 16.21 -22.15 -19.87
N VAL A 734 16.14 -21.08 -19.09
CA VAL A 734 17.08 -19.95 -19.20
C VAL A 734 18.51 -20.42 -18.95
N ARG A 735 18.75 -21.17 -17.87
CA ARG A 735 20.08 -21.71 -17.56
C ARG A 735 20.58 -22.64 -18.68
N ARG A 736 19.77 -23.60 -19.13
CA ARG A 736 20.16 -24.53 -20.22
C ARG A 736 20.51 -23.78 -21.50
N THR A 737 19.69 -22.80 -21.91
CA THR A 737 19.98 -21.99 -23.11
C THR A 737 21.25 -21.15 -22.94
N PHE A 738 21.54 -20.65 -21.74
CA PHE A 738 22.79 -19.95 -21.45
C PHE A 738 24.01 -20.88 -21.59
N GLU A 739 23.94 -22.07 -21.01
CA GLU A 739 25.01 -23.07 -21.09
C GLU A 739 25.25 -23.51 -22.55
N GLU A 740 24.19 -23.73 -23.33
CA GLU A 740 24.29 -24.00 -24.76
C GLU A 740 24.95 -22.84 -25.53
N TYR A 741 24.55 -21.60 -25.25
CA TYR A 741 25.12 -20.42 -25.89
C TYR A 741 26.62 -20.26 -25.54
N ILE A 742 26.98 -20.41 -24.27
CA ILE A 742 28.37 -20.34 -23.80
C ILE A 742 29.23 -21.37 -24.53
N ASN A 743 28.76 -22.61 -24.64
CA ASN A 743 29.51 -23.69 -25.28
C ASN A 743 29.65 -23.53 -26.80
N GLN A 744 28.69 -22.89 -27.46
CA GLN A 744 28.63 -22.88 -28.93
C GLN A 744 28.98 -21.54 -29.59
N LYS A 745 28.79 -20.41 -28.91
CA LYS A 745 28.73 -19.08 -29.53
C LYS A 745 29.62 -18.02 -28.90
N VAL A 746 30.08 -18.21 -27.66
CA VAL A 746 30.99 -17.27 -27.02
C VAL A 746 32.32 -17.21 -27.78
N ASP A 747 32.84 -16.00 -27.97
CA ASP A 747 34.13 -15.77 -28.61
C ASP A 747 35.25 -15.97 -27.59
N ASN A 748 35.82 -17.19 -27.59
CA ASN A 748 36.93 -17.57 -26.71
C ASN A 748 38.23 -16.79 -26.99
N SER A 749 38.33 -16.06 -28.11
CA SER A 749 39.44 -15.13 -28.31
C SER A 749 39.32 -13.89 -27.42
N ARG A 750 38.09 -13.50 -27.10
CA ARG A 750 37.74 -12.31 -26.31
C ARG A 750 37.46 -12.59 -24.84
N ILE A 751 36.89 -13.75 -24.51
CA ILE A 751 36.59 -14.15 -23.13
C ILE A 751 37.23 -15.51 -22.87
N LYS A 752 38.22 -15.60 -21.99
CA LYS A 752 38.92 -16.88 -21.75
C LYS A 752 38.08 -17.89 -20.96
N ARG A 753 37.18 -17.40 -20.11
CA ARG A 753 36.31 -18.22 -19.25
C ARG A 753 35.01 -17.50 -18.94
N VAL A 754 33.89 -18.22 -18.98
CA VAL A 754 32.59 -17.71 -18.53
C VAL A 754 32.09 -18.60 -17.40
N ASP A 755 31.69 -17.99 -16.29
CA ASP A 755 31.09 -18.66 -15.14
C ASP A 755 29.64 -18.18 -14.97
N LEU A 756 28.73 -19.08 -14.61
CA LEU A 756 27.30 -18.78 -14.50
C LEU A 756 26.80 -19.00 -13.07
N CYS A 757 26.42 -17.91 -12.41
CA CYS A 757 25.84 -17.91 -11.07
C CYS A 757 24.32 -17.80 -11.14
N ASP A 758 23.62 -18.67 -10.42
CA ASP A 758 22.16 -18.57 -10.26
C ASP A 758 21.75 -17.33 -9.44
N PRO A 759 20.43 -17.02 -9.39
CA PRO A 759 19.96 -15.95 -8.54
C PRO A 759 20.32 -16.15 -7.06
N ILE A 760 20.87 -15.13 -6.42
CA ILE A 760 21.30 -15.19 -5.02
C ILE A 760 20.07 -15.45 -4.14
N GLY A 761 20.21 -16.39 -3.21
CA GLY A 761 19.11 -16.83 -2.35
C GLY A 761 18.23 -17.91 -2.99
N ALA A 762 18.47 -18.29 -4.26
CA ALA A 762 17.90 -19.51 -4.80
C ALA A 762 18.59 -20.76 -4.19
N PRO A 763 17.87 -21.88 -3.99
CA PRO A 763 18.46 -23.12 -3.46
C PRO A 763 19.65 -23.62 -4.29
N GLU A 764 19.62 -23.42 -5.61
CA GLU A 764 20.65 -23.85 -6.55
C GLU A 764 21.93 -23.01 -6.49
N PHE A 765 21.86 -21.79 -5.92
CA PHE A 765 22.97 -20.83 -5.92
C PHE A 765 24.26 -21.39 -5.31
N GLU A 766 24.18 -22.00 -4.14
CA GLU A 766 25.37 -22.57 -3.48
C GLU A 766 25.91 -23.79 -4.23
N GLY A 767 25.02 -24.60 -4.82
CA GLY A 767 25.38 -25.82 -5.54
C GLY A 767 26.07 -25.56 -6.88
N HIS A 768 25.74 -24.44 -7.53
CA HIS A 768 26.32 -24.04 -8.81
C HIS A 768 27.31 -22.88 -8.71
N LEU A 769 27.71 -22.50 -7.49
CA LEU A 769 28.74 -21.49 -7.31
C LEU A 769 30.06 -21.99 -7.92
N PRO A 770 30.81 -21.17 -8.68
CA PRO A 770 32.10 -21.57 -9.22
C PRO A 770 33.09 -21.87 -8.08
N ILE A 771 33.30 -23.17 -7.82
CA ILE A 771 33.97 -23.70 -6.61
C ILE A 771 35.42 -23.22 -6.48
N ASP A 772 36.07 -22.93 -7.61
CA ASP A 772 37.46 -22.54 -7.75
C ASP A 772 37.70 -21.02 -7.75
N LEU A 773 36.63 -20.21 -7.83
CA LEU A 773 36.76 -18.75 -7.71
C LEU A 773 36.84 -18.30 -6.25
N TRP A 774 36.08 -18.93 -5.35
CA TRP A 774 36.07 -18.59 -3.93
C TRP A 774 36.52 -19.76 -3.07
N ASP A 775 37.41 -19.49 -2.11
CA ASP A 775 37.83 -20.49 -1.13
C ASP A 775 36.72 -20.80 -0.10
N GLU A 776 36.89 -21.90 0.66
CA GLU A 776 35.88 -22.34 1.64
C GLU A 776 35.60 -21.31 2.75
N GLU A 777 36.59 -20.51 3.13
CA GLU A 777 36.42 -19.45 4.12
C GLU A 777 35.58 -18.29 3.54
N GLN A 778 35.80 -17.93 2.27
CA GLN A 778 34.97 -16.98 1.54
C GLN A 778 33.55 -17.48 1.44
N LYS A 779 33.33 -18.75 1.04
CA LYS A 779 31.99 -19.36 0.95
C LYS A 779 31.24 -19.32 2.29
N GLU A 780 31.90 -19.66 3.39
CA GLU A 780 31.28 -19.61 4.72
C GLU A 780 30.89 -18.18 5.13
N ARG A 781 31.72 -17.19 4.80
CA ARG A 781 31.36 -15.77 4.95
C ARG A 781 30.16 -15.40 4.09
N MET A 782 30.05 -15.91 2.87
CA MET A 782 28.88 -15.67 2.01
C MET A 782 27.61 -16.19 2.66
N ARG A 783 27.61 -17.46 3.13
CA ARG A 783 26.45 -18.06 3.81
C ARG A 783 26.00 -17.22 4.99
N THR A 784 26.95 -16.77 5.81
CA THR A 784 26.68 -15.91 6.95
C THR A 784 26.07 -14.56 6.53
N ARG A 785 26.59 -13.92 5.48
CA ARG A 785 26.07 -12.62 4.98
C ARG A 785 24.68 -12.76 4.37
N ILE A 786 24.46 -13.79 3.55
CA ILE A 786 23.15 -14.09 2.95
C ILE A 786 22.13 -14.37 4.06
N SER A 787 22.50 -15.18 5.07
CA SER A 787 21.64 -15.47 6.21
C SER A 787 21.26 -14.23 7.03
N ARG A 788 22.17 -13.25 7.18
CA ARG A 788 21.88 -11.98 7.86
C ARG A 788 20.87 -11.10 7.12
N LEU A 789 20.79 -11.22 5.80
CA LEU A 789 19.74 -10.56 5.02
C LEU A 789 18.40 -11.28 5.19
N GLY A 790 18.39 -12.55 5.61
CA GLY A 790 17.21 -13.29 6.07
C GLY A 790 16.30 -13.75 4.92
N ASP A 791 15.67 -12.80 4.24
CA ASP A 791 14.64 -13.02 3.21
C ASP A 791 15.18 -12.90 1.78
N LEU A 792 16.49 -13.08 1.58
CA LEU A 792 17.09 -12.98 0.27
C LEU A 792 16.61 -14.12 -0.61
N ASP A 793 15.84 -13.77 -1.63
CA ASP A 793 15.48 -14.62 -2.75
C ASP A 793 15.82 -13.90 -4.06
N GLY A 794 15.86 -14.62 -5.19
CA GLY A 794 16.24 -14.04 -6.48
C GLY A 794 15.41 -12.85 -6.99
N LYS A 795 14.38 -12.39 -6.25
CA LYS A 795 13.67 -11.13 -6.50
C LYS A 795 14.15 -10.01 -5.57
N THR A 796 14.33 -10.30 -4.28
CA THR A 796 14.67 -9.27 -3.28
C THR A 796 16.10 -8.69 -3.38
N GLY A 797 17.00 -9.35 -4.12
CA GLY A 797 18.39 -8.91 -4.27
C GLY A 797 18.56 -7.47 -4.76
N VAL A 798 17.65 -7.00 -5.63
CA VAL A 798 17.65 -5.59 -6.10
C VAL A 798 17.42 -4.62 -4.94
N ALA A 799 16.36 -4.84 -4.15
CA ALA A 799 16.02 -3.97 -3.02
C ALA A 799 17.10 -3.99 -1.91
N TYR A 800 17.70 -5.15 -1.63
CA TYR A 800 18.85 -5.23 -0.71
C TYR A 800 20.06 -4.46 -1.26
N GLY A 801 20.32 -4.60 -2.56
CA GLY A 801 21.37 -3.86 -3.26
C GLY A 801 21.26 -2.35 -3.08
N LEU A 802 20.07 -1.79 -3.30
CA LEU A 802 19.78 -0.37 -3.06
C LEU A 802 20.03 0.05 -1.60
N ALA A 803 19.71 -0.83 -0.66
CA ALA A 803 19.85 -0.57 0.77
C ALA A 803 21.32 -0.64 1.25
N LEU A 804 22.16 -1.42 0.55
CA LEU A 804 23.59 -1.60 0.81
C LEU A 804 24.47 -0.59 0.05
N TYR A 805 23.94 -0.02 -1.04
CA TYR A 805 24.61 1.00 -1.84
C TYR A 805 25.01 2.23 -1.01
N GLY A 806 26.24 2.72 -1.19
CA GLY A 806 26.82 3.82 -0.44
C GLY A 806 27.25 3.46 1.00
N LYS A 807 26.83 2.31 1.54
CA LYS A 807 27.22 1.83 2.88
C LYS A 807 28.37 0.83 2.80
N GLU A 808 28.15 -0.26 2.07
CA GLU A 808 29.10 -1.37 1.92
C GLU A 808 29.79 -1.36 0.55
N VAL A 809 29.06 -0.88 -0.47
CA VAL A 809 29.52 -0.87 -1.86
C VAL A 809 29.29 0.51 -2.49
N GLU A 810 30.31 1.05 -3.15
CA GLU A 810 30.19 2.22 -4.02
C GLU A 810 30.12 1.81 -5.50
N ILE A 811 29.39 2.57 -6.31
CA ILE A 811 29.39 2.44 -7.77
C ILE A 811 30.04 3.67 -8.37
N GLU A 812 31.02 3.45 -9.25
CA GLU A 812 31.56 4.46 -10.14
C GLU A 812 31.08 4.13 -11.55
N ASP A 813 30.20 4.97 -12.10
CA ASP A 813 29.72 4.86 -13.47
C ASP A 813 30.80 5.34 -14.45
N ARG A 814 31.35 4.40 -15.22
CA ARG A 814 32.34 4.64 -16.29
C ARG A 814 31.78 4.32 -17.67
N CYS A 815 30.46 4.14 -17.80
CA CYS A 815 29.85 3.88 -19.09
C CYS A 815 30.17 5.01 -20.09
N VAL A 816 30.51 4.64 -21.32
CA VAL A 816 30.76 5.61 -22.40
C VAL A 816 29.41 6.19 -22.86
N LYS A 817 29.18 7.48 -22.57
CA LYS A 817 27.90 8.18 -22.83
C LYS A 817 27.96 9.23 -23.95
N ASP A 818 29.12 9.45 -24.55
CA ASP A 818 29.36 10.47 -25.57
C ASP A 818 29.08 10.01 -27.00
N ARG A 819 28.51 8.82 -27.18
CA ARG A 819 28.25 8.19 -28.49
C ARG A 819 26.83 7.69 -28.60
N LEU A 820 26.33 7.67 -29.83
CA LEU A 820 25.06 7.05 -30.19
C LEU A 820 25.10 5.56 -29.83
N LEU A 821 24.03 5.02 -29.23
CA LEU A 821 23.94 3.60 -28.89
C LEU A 821 23.79 2.73 -30.14
N TYR A 822 23.16 3.27 -31.18
CA TYR A 822 22.83 2.60 -32.42
C TYR A 822 23.89 2.85 -33.51
N TYR A 823 24.04 1.87 -34.40
CA TYR A 823 24.72 2.00 -35.68
C TYR A 823 23.71 2.49 -36.71
N LEU A 824 24.11 3.46 -37.53
CA LEU A 824 23.32 3.98 -38.65
C LEU A 824 23.87 3.44 -39.96
N GLY A 825 23.04 3.41 -40.99
CA GLY A 825 23.44 2.97 -42.32
C GLY A 825 22.47 3.38 -43.41
N THR A 826 22.90 3.15 -44.64
CA THR A 826 22.10 3.33 -45.86
C THR A 826 22.04 2.03 -46.64
N LYS A 827 20.98 1.83 -47.42
CA LYS A 827 20.86 0.66 -48.28
C LYS A 827 21.67 0.83 -49.56
N SER A 828 22.59 -0.11 -49.82
CA SER A 828 23.16 -0.37 -51.14
C SER A 828 22.42 -1.53 -51.81
N PHE A 829 22.71 -1.82 -53.08
CA PHE A 829 21.89 -2.68 -53.97
C PHE A 829 21.36 -3.98 -53.31
N PHE A 830 22.18 -4.65 -52.49
CA PHE A 830 21.81 -5.87 -51.76
C PHE A 830 22.00 -5.78 -50.24
N ASP A 831 22.79 -4.82 -49.73
CA ASP A 831 23.26 -4.78 -48.33
C ASP A 831 22.99 -3.43 -47.64
N PHE A 832 23.22 -3.37 -46.34
CA PHE A 832 23.13 -2.14 -45.54
C PHE A 832 24.51 -1.71 -45.08
N ASP A 833 25.05 -0.68 -45.70
CA ASP A 833 26.38 -0.16 -45.41
C ASP A 833 26.33 0.76 -44.18
N VAL A 834 27.28 0.56 -43.25
CA VAL A 834 27.40 1.39 -42.04
C VAL A 834 27.78 2.83 -42.41
N LEU A 835 26.97 3.79 -41.94
CA LEU A 835 27.33 5.21 -41.88
C LEU A 835 28.29 5.42 -40.70
N GLY A 836 29.58 5.26 -40.95
CA GLY A 836 30.62 5.47 -39.94
C GLY A 836 30.85 6.95 -39.64
N GLY A 837 31.06 7.29 -38.36
CA GLY A 837 31.64 8.58 -37.97
C GLY A 837 33.09 8.72 -38.47
N VAL A 838 33.79 9.80 -38.11
CA VAL A 838 35.15 10.15 -38.55
C VAL A 838 36.20 9.03 -38.32
N ARG A 839 35.91 8.06 -37.44
CA ARG A 839 36.76 6.90 -37.14
C ARG A 839 36.20 5.54 -37.61
N GLY A 840 35.13 5.52 -38.39
CA GLY A 840 34.47 4.28 -38.84
C GLY A 840 33.66 3.55 -37.76
N GLU A 841 33.35 4.24 -36.66
CA GLU A 841 32.60 3.72 -35.49
C GLU A 841 31.21 4.39 -35.40
N ARG A 842 30.46 4.13 -34.32
CA ARG A 842 29.21 4.85 -34.00
C ARG A 842 29.46 6.36 -33.88
N LEU A 843 28.47 7.15 -34.28
CA LEU A 843 28.53 8.60 -34.25
C LEU A 843 28.74 9.11 -32.82
N VAL A 844 29.66 10.05 -32.67
CA VAL A 844 29.84 10.82 -31.44
C VAL A 844 28.70 11.83 -31.32
N ILE A 845 28.21 12.09 -30.11
CA ILE A 845 27.18 13.10 -29.88
C ILE A 845 27.68 14.47 -30.36
N GLY A 846 26.87 15.14 -31.18
CA GLY A 846 27.18 16.39 -31.87
C GLY A 846 27.86 16.22 -33.24
N GLU A 847 28.32 15.01 -33.58
CA GLU A 847 28.88 14.70 -34.90
C GLU A 847 27.78 14.71 -35.97
N SER A 848 28.05 15.33 -37.12
CA SER A 848 27.13 15.35 -38.27
C SER A 848 27.79 14.64 -39.45
N VAL A 849 27.12 13.63 -40.00
CA VAL A 849 27.62 12.79 -41.09
C VAL A 849 26.68 12.90 -42.29
N PRO A 850 27.19 13.16 -43.51
CA PRO A 850 26.37 13.17 -44.72
C PRO A 850 25.94 11.75 -45.09
N PHE A 851 24.71 11.58 -45.57
CA PHE A 851 24.21 10.26 -46.00
C PHE A 851 23.53 10.26 -47.38
N ALA A 852 23.12 11.42 -47.89
CA ALA A 852 22.55 11.55 -49.24
C ALA A 852 22.81 12.94 -49.84
N VAL A 853 22.88 13.02 -51.17
CA VAL A 853 23.12 14.25 -51.94
C VAL A 853 22.06 14.37 -53.02
N SER A 854 21.42 15.54 -53.14
CA SER A 854 20.40 15.89 -54.14
C SER A 854 19.17 14.95 -54.22
N LYS A 855 19.03 14.00 -53.28
CA LYS A 855 17.88 13.09 -53.14
C LYS A 855 17.69 12.67 -51.68
N VAL A 856 16.46 12.33 -51.33
CA VAL A 856 16.14 11.70 -50.03
C VAL A 856 16.29 10.19 -50.14
N CYS A 857 16.90 9.54 -49.15
CA CYS A 857 16.88 8.10 -49.00
C CYS A 857 16.57 7.72 -47.55
N ASP A 858 16.05 6.52 -47.35
CA ASP A 858 15.80 5.99 -46.02
C ASP A 858 17.10 5.80 -45.24
N LEU A 859 17.01 5.99 -43.93
CA LEU A 859 18.06 5.63 -42.98
C LEU A 859 17.71 4.31 -42.31
N TYR A 860 18.74 3.53 -42.02
CA TYR A 860 18.59 2.25 -41.33
C TYR A 860 19.40 2.29 -40.05
N TYR A 861 18.90 1.64 -39.00
CA TYR A 861 19.58 1.61 -37.72
C TYR A 861 19.43 0.27 -37.01
N THR A 862 20.43 -0.06 -36.19
CA THR A 862 20.47 -1.28 -35.37
C THR A 862 21.37 -1.07 -34.16
N ASP A 863 21.09 -1.73 -33.05
CA ASP A 863 21.95 -1.78 -31.87
C ASP A 863 22.92 -2.98 -31.90
N ILE A 864 22.80 -3.84 -32.91
CA ILE A 864 23.66 -5.01 -33.15
C ILE A 864 24.99 -4.55 -33.74
N ILE A 865 26.11 -5.08 -33.21
CA ILE A 865 27.44 -4.79 -33.73
C ILE A 865 27.54 -5.23 -35.21
N PRO A 866 27.91 -4.33 -36.15
CA PRO A 866 28.09 -4.67 -37.55
C PRO A 866 29.20 -5.69 -37.74
N LYS A 867 28.96 -6.73 -38.52
CA LYS A 867 29.99 -7.71 -38.88
C LYS A 867 30.51 -7.38 -40.27
N ARG A 868 31.82 -7.14 -40.39
CA ARG A 868 32.50 -6.78 -41.66
C ARG A 868 31.96 -5.50 -42.33
N GLY A 869 31.37 -4.58 -41.56
CA GLY A 869 30.86 -3.31 -42.07
C GLY A 869 29.40 -3.34 -42.57
N GLU A 870 28.71 -4.47 -42.42
CA GLU A 870 27.30 -4.63 -42.79
C GLU A 870 26.39 -4.57 -41.56
N LEU A 871 25.28 -3.81 -41.68
CA LEU A 871 24.21 -3.81 -40.67
C LEU A 871 23.32 -5.05 -40.81
N ARG A 872 22.78 -5.52 -39.69
CA ARG A 872 21.83 -6.64 -39.61
C ARG A 872 20.72 -6.33 -38.63
N GLY A 873 19.55 -6.96 -38.82
CA GLY A 873 18.39 -6.74 -37.97
C GLY A 873 17.94 -5.28 -37.96
N VAL A 874 18.04 -4.60 -39.10
CA VAL A 874 17.85 -3.15 -39.18
C VAL A 874 16.39 -2.74 -39.09
N LYS A 875 16.15 -1.64 -38.38
CA LYS A 875 14.92 -0.86 -38.43
C LYS A 875 15.08 0.27 -39.45
N THR A 876 13.97 0.68 -40.06
CA THR A 876 13.96 1.69 -41.12
C THR A 876 13.37 3.00 -40.62
N ILE A 877 14.01 4.11 -40.95
CA ILE A 877 13.49 5.47 -40.84
C ILE A 877 13.10 5.88 -42.24
N VAL A 878 11.80 5.88 -42.51
CA VAL A 878 11.26 6.23 -43.82
C VAL A 878 11.31 7.75 -43.99
N LEU A 879 12.02 8.21 -45.02
CA LEU A 879 12.17 9.63 -45.33
C LEU A 879 11.58 9.92 -46.72
N ASN A 880 10.89 11.05 -46.85
CA ASN A 880 10.30 11.48 -48.10
C ASN A 880 10.53 12.98 -48.35
N GLU A 881 10.29 13.42 -49.57
CA GLU A 881 10.48 14.82 -49.99
C GLU A 881 9.53 15.81 -49.29
N GLN A 882 8.39 15.32 -48.76
CA GLN A 882 7.45 16.16 -48.00
C GLN A 882 8.01 16.54 -46.63
N ASN A 883 8.68 15.60 -45.97
CA ASN A 883 9.25 15.82 -44.64
C ASN A 883 10.64 16.48 -44.72
N MET A 884 11.39 16.23 -45.81
CA MET A 884 12.72 16.75 -46.08
C MET A 884 12.78 17.36 -47.50
N PRO A 885 12.49 18.66 -47.67
CA PRO A 885 12.51 19.30 -48.99
C PRO A 885 13.94 19.39 -49.52
N MET A 886 14.22 18.73 -50.64
CA MET A 886 15.54 18.65 -51.27
C MET A 886 15.61 19.50 -52.55
N GLU A 887 16.71 20.23 -52.71
CA GLU A 887 17.07 20.97 -53.94
C GLU A 887 18.36 20.39 -54.56
N GLU A 888 18.65 20.68 -55.84
CA GLU A 888 19.79 20.11 -56.58
C GLU A 888 21.16 20.29 -55.89
N ASN A 889 21.31 21.29 -55.03
CA ASN A 889 22.57 21.62 -54.33
C ASN A 889 22.53 21.33 -52.81
N MET A 890 21.61 20.47 -52.35
CA MET A 890 21.49 20.12 -50.94
C MET A 890 22.10 18.75 -50.61
N THR A 891 22.65 18.65 -49.40
CA THR A 891 23.17 17.42 -48.80
C THR A 891 22.41 17.13 -47.51
N CYS A 892 21.94 15.89 -47.35
CA CYS A 892 21.29 15.40 -46.14
C CYS A 892 22.34 14.94 -45.12
N PHE A 893 22.17 15.39 -43.88
CA PHE A 893 22.99 15.04 -42.75
C PHE A 893 22.16 14.37 -41.66
N VAL A 894 22.82 13.48 -40.94
CA VAL A 894 22.35 12.98 -39.65
C VAL A 894 23.30 13.43 -38.56
N ARG A 895 22.76 13.87 -37.42
CA ARG A 895 23.53 14.26 -36.23
C ARG A 895 23.03 13.50 -35.02
N ALA A 896 23.94 12.92 -34.23
CA ALA A 896 23.59 12.37 -32.93
C ALA A 896 23.35 13.51 -31.93
N ASN A 897 22.16 13.59 -31.34
CA ASN A 897 21.83 14.60 -30.31
C ASN A 897 22.02 14.04 -28.91
N SER A 898 21.76 12.74 -28.74
CA SER A 898 21.96 11.99 -27.50
C SER A 898 22.37 10.55 -27.85
N GLN A 899 22.41 9.68 -26.85
CA GLN A 899 22.64 8.25 -27.05
C GLN A 899 21.54 7.56 -27.86
N THR A 900 20.32 8.10 -27.89
CA THR A 900 19.15 7.50 -28.55
C THR A 900 18.48 8.42 -29.56
N GLU A 901 18.84 9.70 -29.59
CA GLU A 901 18.19 10.68 -30.47
C GLU A 901 19.11 11.16 -31.57
N ILE A 902 18.56 11.25 -32.78
CA ILE A 902 19.22 11.83 -33.93
C ILE A 902 18.41 12.98 -34.52
N SER A 903 19.12 13.94 -35.09
CA SER A 903 18.57 14.96 -35.95
C SER A 903 18.87 14.65 -37.41
N ILE A 904 17.86 14.79 -38.24
CA ILE A 904 17.93 14.60 -39.69
C ILE A 904 17.60 15.94 -40.34
N PHE A 905 18.50 16.47 -41.16
CA PHE A 905 18.35 17.79 -41.77
C PHE A 905 19.13 17.92 -43.08
N ALA A 906 18.72 18.87 -43.92
CA ALA A 906 19.39 19.18 -45.19
C ALA A 906 19.95 20.60 -45.18
N VAL A 907 21.13 20.78 -45.77
CA VAL A 907 21.78 22.09 -45.94
C VAL A 907 22.25 22.27 -47.37
N SER A 908 22.39 23.52 -47.81
CA SER A 908 23.03 23.83 -49.09
C SER A 908 24.53 23.54 -49.00
N GLY A 909 25.08 22.76 -49.92
CA GLY A 909 26.49 22.33 -49.94
C GLY A 909 26.86 21.30 -48.88
N ASP A 910 28.17 21.16 -48.63
CA ASP A 910 28.72 19.98 -47.91
C ASP A 910 29.15 20.27 -46.46
N ASN A 911 28.82 21.45 -45.93
CA ASN A 911 29.25 21.84 -44.58
C ASN A 911 28.08 22.32 -43.71
N PRO A 912 27.59 21.48 -42.79
CA PRO A 912 26.45 21.80 -41.93
C PRO A 912 26.77 22.84 -40.85
N ARG A 913 28.05 23.23 -40.66
CA ARG A 913 28.44 24.33 -39.76
C ARG A 913 28.39 25.70 -40.42
N LYS A 914 28.41 25.77 -41.74
CA LYS A 914 28.41 27.04 -42.49
C LYS A 914 27.03 27.48 -42.94
N ASN A 915 26.11 26.52 -43.10
CA ASN A 915 24.77 26.75 -43.61
C ASN A 915 23.74 26.20 -42.62
N ALA A 916 22.77 27.03 -42.23
CA ALA A 916 21.71 26.62 -41.31
C ALA A 916 20.66 25.77 -42.06
N PRO A 917 20.18 24.66 -41.47
CA PRO A 917 19.12 23.87 -42.08
C PRO A 917 17.79 24.63 -42.07
N LYS A 918 17.03 24.52 -43.17
CA LYS A 918 15.67 25.09 -43.24
C LYS A 918 14.69 24.36 -42.31
N LYS A 919 14.89 23.05 -42.12
CA LYS A 919 14.07 22.17 -41.29
C LYS A 919 14.94 21.09 -40.67
N GLU A 920 14.63 20.72 -39.44
CA GLU A 920 15.32 19.67 -38.70
C GLU A 920 14.29 18.74 -38.07
N LEU A 921 14.38 17.45 -38.40
CA LEU A 921 13.53 16.41 -37.86
C LEU A 921 14.29 15.70 -36.74
N ILE A 922 13.64 15.51 -35.60
CA ILE A 922 14.21 14.75 -34.48
C ILE A 922 13.55 13.39 -34.44
N PHE A 923 14.37 12.33 -34.47
CA PHE A 923 13.92 10.94 -34.38
C PHE A 923 14.50 10.30 -33.13
N ASP A 924 13.64 9.64 -32.36
CA ASP A 924 14.04 8.84 -31.21
C ASP A 924 14.20 7.39 -31.65
N LEU A 925 15.44 6.91 -31.70
CA LEU A 925 15.78 5.55 -32.15
C LEU A 925 15.33 4.48 -31.17
N GLN A 926 15.16 4.83 -29.89
CA GLN A 926 14.67 3.90 -28.88
C GLN A 926 13.16 3.70 -29.01
N LEU A 927 12.41 4.79 -29.19
CA LEU A 927 10.96 4.76 -29.36
C LEU A 927 10.53 4.41 -30.79
N GLY A 928 11.44 4.55 -31.76
CA GLY A 928 11.17 4.27 -33.17
C GLY A 928 10.24 5.29 -33.84
N GLN A 929 10.21 6.54 -33.38
CA GLN A 929 9.28 7.56 -33.86
C GLN A 929 9.88 8.97 -33.90
N PHE A 930 9.29 9.84 -34.74
CA PHE A 930 9.62 11.26 -34.80
C PHE A 930 9.04 12.01 -33.59
N LYS A 931 9.79 12.97 -33.05
CA LYS A 931 9.28 13.91 -32.05
C LYS A 931 8.52 15.04 -32.73
N ASN A 932 7.31 15.32 -32.26
CA ASN A 932 6.51 16.45 -32.75
C ASN A 932 7.18 17.78 -32.36
N ASN A 933 7.84 18.43 -33.31
CA ASN A 933 8.28 19.82 -33.16
C ASN A 933 7.05 20.73 -33.09
N LYS A 934 6.66 21.17 -31.88
CA LYS A 934 5.60 22.16 -31.63
C LYS A 934 5.95 23.58 -32.15
N SER A 935 6.92 23.73 -33.05
CA SER A 935 7.38 25.03 -33.57
C SER A 935 6.72 25.46 -34.90
N GLU A 936 5.76 24.72 -35.45
CA GLU A 936 5.09 25.09 -36.72
C GLU A 936 3.55 25.26 -36.63
N GLN A 937 3.01 25.53 -35.43
CA GLN A 937 1.61 26.00 -35.28
C GLN A 937 1.55 27.37 -34.58
N LYS A 938 2.13 28.37 -35.23
CA LYS A 938 1.70 29.77 -35.13
C LYS A 938 1.75 30.37 -36.53
N GLY A 939 0.67 30.15 -37.28
CA GLY A 939 0.25 30.92 -38.44
C GLY A 939 -1.19 31.33 -38.22
#